data_AF-D3UYQ1-F1
#
_entry.id   AF-D3UYQ1-F1
#
_cell.length_a   1.000
_cell.length_b   1.000
_cell.length_c   1.000
_cell.angle_alpha   90.00
_cell.angle_beta   90.00
_cell.angle_gamma   90.00
#
_symmetry.space_group_name_H-M   'P 1'
#
loop_
_entity.id
_entity.type
_entity.pdbx_description
1 polymer ?
#
loop_
_entity_poly.entity_id
_entity_poly.type
_entity_poly.pdbx_seq_one_letter_code
_entity_poly.pdbx_strand_id
1 'polypeptide(L)'
;MSMKKNMAKLKKGRALIQQGQQAAQLAKHVTGKLGGGLGGAAAGTAGLIPGGGFGGGIGGGSAGTGAAGLIPGGGFGGGLGGAGGGAGQGLAARAASGQSGAAKALQKAGQLLGGGGGMAPSGLQFTLTAGGLPPETFVVTDFALTEGFSRPFSLHVGLASADPAIDFPAVLDRSATLTILQEGVEQRSITGIVARFEQGNTGLHQTTYQMSLYPDLWRTTLRQNSRIFQQLDIAAILTTLLKEHGIRDVVFSLRHPHPAREFCVQYQESDFAFLQRLTAEEGIFYFFECGNGRNTLVFADDAGSVPPGIVLAYQPGEGSTTGTPSVGSFTCSAQVRPAQVQLKDYTFKNPAWPAEFSQQMKEDTLQQMYYEHYDYPGRFKDEAHGQAFTRYRLEALRSDAVTGQASGQAIAVQPGKLFTLFNHPREDLNQPWQVVGASHTGSQPQARETASSDSGTTLHSQFSFIRHNQHWRPAPLPKPTIDGPQIAKVVGPAGEEIFCDQYGRIRLQFPWDRYGKSDDQSSCWIRVSQPWAGQGWGMLAIPRIGQEVVVDFLHGDPDQPIVTGRTYHASNIPPGALPGSKTQMAFRSKTHKGEGYNELLFEDAKGSERLALHAQKDMHTTVKDNQSLVVEAGDRTLTVQTGDEHKTVKQGNLTETICQTRSTEANVIQVKAKAGKAGLGTQLYQAEDNITLQVGKGSIEMTPEHIRVAFGSSVILLNSSGVFVDGPAIGLNNGSAGAGLPPAAADGGDSASESGSLLPAAVMAAGLGPMGMAALGSMGLISSASAATPASAPRPMPTPADGAGRQAAPADSQATPASAPRSMPVPVNGAGRQAVPAGSQVAAPSAPPVSATNLTTSTKKTMGQDGLDLLKGIESLRLKPYDDQTGKTVTKWTKGATIGYGKLIEKKDWDTYKDGITEDEAEELFKKTLAPFEKTVNDGITKEINQNQFDALTMFAYNIGAKGFNDSSVLKLVNDENAKTDYDTLDDAWKAWNKSQGKVNQGVINRRAAELKIYNEGVYERW
;
A
#
# COMPACT_ATOMS: atom_id res chain seq x y z
N MET A 1 -39.41 24.60 -12.49
CA MET A 1 -38.45 25.47 -11.76
C MET A 1 -36.95 25.22 -12.08
N SER A 2 -36.53 24.05 -12.59
CA SER A 2 -35.10 23.68 -12.68
C SER A 2 -34.16 24.70 -13.38
N MET A 3 -34.51 25.18 -14.58
CA MET A 3 -33.63 26.05 -15.38
C MET A 3 -33.14 27.33 -14.65
N LYS A 4 -33.97 27.96 -13.80
CA LYS A 4 -33.57 29.16 -13.05
C LYS A 4 -32.44 28.87 -12.04
N LYS A 5 -32.43 27.69 -11.40
CA LYS A 5 -31.32 27.27 -10.52
C LYS A 5 -30.01 27.04 -11.30
N ASN A 6 -30.10 26.47 -12.51
CA ASN A 6 -28.91 26.21 -13.34
C ASN A 6 -28.30 27.50 -13.91
N MET A 7 -29.13 28.45 -14.37
CA MET A 7 -28.63 29.79 -14.76
C MET A 7 -28.00 30.55 -13.59
N ALA A 8 -28.53 30.42 -12.36
CA ALA A 8 -27.92 31.04 -11.18
C ALA A 8 -26.53 30.45 -10.86
N LYS A 9 -26.37 29.12 -10.97
CA LYS A 9 -25.05 28.46 -10.86
C LYS A 9 -24.08 28.93 -11.95
N LEU A 10 -24.52 29.01 -13.21
CA LEU A 10 -23.68 29.49 -14.33
C LEU A 10 -23.24 30.95 -14.16
N LYS A 11 -24.11 31.83 -13.65
CA LYS A 11 -23.73 33.22 -13.31
C LYS A 11 -22.71 33.28 -12.16
N LYS A 12 -22.86 32.46 -11.09
CA LYS A 12 -21.84 32.36 -10.03
C LYS A 12 -20.50 31.82 -10.55
N GLY A 13 -20.51 30.82 -11.44
CA GLY A 13 -19.30 30.28 -12.06
C GLY A 13 -18.53 31.33 -12.87
N ARG A 14 -19.23 32.09 -13.73
CA ARG A 14 -18.61 33.21 -14.46
C ARG A 14 -18.05 34.30 -13.54
N ALA A 15 -18.78 34.67 -12.48
CA ALA A 15 -18.31 35.67 -11.51
C ALA A 15 -17.03 35.23 -10.78
N LEU A 16 -16.93 33.96 -10.39
CA LEU A 16 -15.72 33.40 -9.76
C LEU A 16 -14.52 33.37 -10.71
N ILE A 17 -14.71 33.01 -11.98
CA ILE A 17 -13.66 33.08 -13.01
C ILE A 17 -13.19 34.53 -13.21
N GLN A 18 -14.12 35.48 -13.22
CA GLN A 18 -13.82 36.91 -13.40
C GLN A 18 -13.08 37.48 -12.19
N GLN A 19 -13.43 37.08 -10.95
CA GLN A 19 -12.66 37.39 -9.74
C GLN A 19 -11.26 36.76 -9.77
N GLY A 20 -11.12 35.51 -10.24
CA GLY A 20 -9.82 34.86 -10.40
C GLY A 20 -8.91 35.59 -11.41
N GLN A 21 -9.48 36.07 -12.51
CA GLN A 21 -8.76 36.89 -13.50
C GLN A 21 -8.37 38.27 -12.94
N GLN A 22 -9.25 38.92 -12.18
CA GLN A 22 -8.92 40.18 -11.48
C GLN A 22 -7.85 39.99 -10.40
N ALA A 23 -7.89 38.89 -9.63
CA ALA A 23 -6.84 38.54 -8.67
C ALA A 23 -5.49 38.28 -9.35
N ALA A 24 -5.48 37.58 -10.50
CA ALA A 24 -4.26 37.38 -11.29
C ALA A 24 -3.70 38.69 -11.88
N GLN A 25 -4.56 39.64 -12.26
CA GLN A 25 -4.13 40.98 -12.68
C GLN A 25 -3.58 41.80 -11.49
N LEU A 26 -4.22 41.75 -10.32
CA LEU A 26 -3.71 42.37 -9.08
C LEU A 26 -2.36 41.78 -8.65
N ALA A 27 -2.17 40.46 -8.74
CA ALA A 27 -0.89 39.82 -8.44
C ALA A 27 0.25 40.30 -9.36
N LYS A 28 -0.04 40.49 -10.66
CA LYS A 28 0.90 41.14 -11.60
C LYS A 28 1.15 42.62 -11.26
N HIS A 29 0.13 43.32 -10.75
CA HIS A 29 0.26 44.73 -10.38
C HIS A 29 1.06 44.97 -9.08
N VAL A 30 1.09 43.99 -8.17
CA VAL A 30 1.88 44.02 -6.93
C VAL A 30 3.33 43.63 -7.19
N THR A 31 3.57 42.60 -8.01
CA THR A 31 4.95 42.23 -8.42
C THR A 31 5.62 43.31 -9.29
N GLY A 32 4.85 44.09 -10.05
CA GLY A 32 5.35 45.23 -10.84
C GLY A 32 5.69 46.51 -10.07
N LYS A 33 5.76 46.50 -8.73
CA LYS A 33 6.00 47.71 -7.91
C LYS A 33 7.27 47.72 -7.05
N LEU A 34 8.13 46.70 -7.16
CA LEU A 34 9.45 46.65 -6.52
C LEU A 34 10.54 46.43 -7.59
N GLY A 35 10.97 47.51 -8.25
CA GLY A 35 11.97 47.45 -9.33
C GLY A 35 11.97 48.71 -10.21
N GLY A 36 12.28 49.87 -9.63
CA GLY A 36 12.24 51.17 -10.33
C GLY A 36 13.60 51.84 -10.46
N GLY A 37 14.11 51.94 -11.70
CA GLY A 37 15.26 52.77 -12.10
C GLY A 37 16.41 51.99 -12.76
N LEU A 38 17.04 52.46 -13.84
CA LEU A 38 16.85 53.71 -14.62
C LEU A 38 17.35 53.54 -16.08
N GLY A 39 16.57 54.00 -17.07
CA GLY A 39 16.93 54.05 -18.51
C GLY A 39 16.93 52.69 -19.25
N GLY A 40 16.63 52.57 -20.54
CA GLY A 40 16.27 53.54 -21.59
C GLY A 40 17.17 53.41 -22.83
N ALA A 41 16.69 53.37 -24.09
CA ALA A 41 15.31 53.38 -24.61
C ALA A 41 15.26 52.86 -26.09
N ALA A 42 14.05 52.75 -26.65
CA ALA A 42 13.69 52.74 -28.08
C ALA A 42 14.09 51.56 -29.02
N ALA A 43 13.07 50.77 -29.35
CA ALA A 43 12.63 50.36 -30.71
C ALA A 43 13.57 49.65 -31.72
N GLY A 44 13.08 48.51 -32.24
CA GLY A 44 13.54 47.85 -33.46
C GLY A 44 12.67 46.63 -33.80
N THR A 45 12.18 46.50 -35.04
CA THR A 45 11.18 45.48 -35.42
C THR A 45 11.70 44.44 -36.42
N ALA A 46 11.27 43.18 -36.21
CA ALA A 46 11.13 42.11 -37.20
C ALA A 46 12.39 41.50 -37.85
N GLY A 47 12.33 40.19 -38.14
CA GLY A 47 13.02 39.60 -39.28
C GLY A 47 13.90 38.36 -39.03
N LEU A 48 13.44 37.23 -39.55
CA LEU A 48 14.23 36.14 -40.15
C LEU A 48 15.11 35.22 -39.27
N ILE A 49 15.43 34.08 -39.89
CA ILE A 49 16.17 32.90 -39.41
C ILE A 49 17.06 32.44 -40.61
N PRO A 50 18.00 31.50 -40.45
CA PRO A 50 19.11 31.39 -39.50
C PRO A 50 20.47 31.75 -40.16
N GLY A 51 21.53 31.82 -39.35
CA GLY A 51 22.92 31.77 -39.80
C GLY A 51 23.82 31.41 -38.62
N GLY A 52 24.89 30.64 -38.83
CA GLY A 52 25.74 30.18 -37.73
C GLY A 52 27.19 29.90 -38.13
N GLY A 53 28.00 29.51 -37.14
CA GLY A 53 29.37 29.02 -37.32
C GLY A 53 30.46 29.94 -36.78
N PHE A 54 31.51 29.30 -36.24
CA PHE A 54 32.80 29.87 -35.82
C PHE A 54 32.77 30.88 -34.65
N GLY A 55 33.85 31.03 -33.87
CA GLY A 55 35.13 30.33 -33.88
C GLY A 55 35.90 30.54 -32.57
N GLY A 56 36.96 29.76 -32.35
CA GLY A 56 37.78 29.86 -31.12
C GLY A 56 38.76 31.05 -31.13
N GLY A 57 39.11 31.56 -29.95
CA GLY A 57 40.08 32.64 -29.75
C GLY A 57 40.95 32.39 -28.52
N ILE A 58 42.27 32.35 -28.72
CA ILE A 58 43.28 31.96 -27.73
C ILE A 58 43.59 33.12 -26.76
N GLY A 59 43.83 32.80 -25.48
CA GLY A 59 44.49 33.68 -24.51
C GLY A 59 45.00 32.88 -23.30
N GLY A 60 46.27 33.07 -22.90
CA GLY A 60 46.89 32.32 -21.79
C GLY A 60 47.78 33.20 -20.90
N GLY A 61 48.13 32.73 -19.69
CA GLY A 61 48.91 33.54 -18.73
C GLY A 61 49.21 32.89 -17.36
N SER A 62 50.15 31.94 -17.34
CA SER A 62 51.16 31.67 -16.27
C SER A 62 50.86 31.89 -14.76
N ALA A 63 50.85 30.78 -13.98
CA ALA A 63 51.48 30.55 -12.64
C ALA A 63 50.90 29.23 -12.04
N GLY A 64 51.61 28.31 -11.36
CA GLY A 64 52.95 28.29 -10.74
C GLY A 64 52.82 28.59 -9.24
N THR A 65 53.12 27.71 -8.26
CA THR A 65 53.89 26.44 -8.15
C THR A 65 53.19 25.50 -7.13
N GLY A 66 53.55 24.24 -6.85
CA GLY A 66 54.63 23.31 -7.25
C GLY A 66 54.25 21.88 -6.78
N ALA A 67 55.12 20.87 -6.71
CA ALA A 67 56.55 20.77 -6.98
C ALA A 67 56.91 19.36 -7.50
N ALA A 68 58.14 19.17 -8.00
CA ALA A 68 58.64 17.89 -8.50
C ALA A 68 60.05 17.59 -7.96
N GLY A 69 60.42 16.31 -7.88
CA GLY A 69 61.76 15.85 -7.48
C GLY A 69 62.08 14.50 -8.11
N LEU A 70 63.31 14.33 -8.59
CA LEU A 70 63.76 13.18 -9.39
C LEU A 70 65.01 12.52 -8.77
N ILE A 71 65.07 11.18 -8.85
CA ILE A 71 66.21 10.33 -9.31
C ILE A 71 67.62 10.77 -8.80
N PRO A 72 68.37 9.92 -8.06
CA PRO A 72 68.95 8.71 -8.67
C PRO A 72 69.21 7.45 -7.78
N GLY A 73 69.50 6.32 -8.45
CA GLY A 73 70.06 5.08 -7.87
C GLY A 73 69.16 3.84 -8.05
N GLY A 74 69.63 2.65 -8.47
CA GLY A 74 70.91 2.28 -9.05
C GLY A 74 71.62 1.10 -8.34
N GLY A 75 71.32 -0.16 -8.71
CA GLY A 75 72.09 -1.32 -8.24
C GLY A 75 71.35 -2.68 -8.27
N PHE A 76 71.90 -3.63 -9.01
CA PHE A 76 71.57 -5.06 -9.16
C PHE A 76 71.19 -5.86 -7.90
N GLY A 77 70.42 -6.96 -8.07
CA GLY A 77 70.39 -8.05 -7.07
C GLY A 77 69.39 -9.20 -7.23
N GLY A 78 69.60 -10.12 -8.19
CA GLY A 78 68.99 -11.47 -8.21
C GLY A 78 67.56 -11.60 -8.77
N GLY A 79 67.12 -12.77 -9.27
CA GLY A 79 67.90 -13.98 -9.55
C GLY A 79 67.09 -15.29 -9.48
N LEU A 80 66.75 -15.88 -10.62
CA LEU A 80 66.25 -17.27 -10.75
C LEU A 80 66.99 -17.96 -11.91
N GLY A 81 67.26 -19.26 -11.79
CA GLY A 81 67.76 -20.08 -12.91
C GLY A 81 66.71 -20.17 -14.03
N GLY A 82 67.05 -20.42 -15.30
CA GLY A 82 68.21 -21.16 -15.82
C GLY A 82 67.81 -22.63 -16.02
N ALA A 83 67.95 -23.26 -17.19
CA ALA A 83 68.52 -22.86 -18.50
C ALA A 83 67.75 -23.60 -19.63
N GLY A 84 67.94 -23.38 -20.94
CA GLY A 84 68.80 -22.46 -21.69
C GLY A 84 68.94 -22.95 -23.16
N GLY A 85 69.68 -22.21 -24.01
CA GLY A 85 70.19 -22.71 -25.29
C GLY A 85 69.60 -22.14 -26.59
N GLY A 86 70.45 -21.45 -27.36
CA GLY A 86 70.57 -21.68 -28.81
C GLY A 86 69.68 -20.93 -29.81
N ALA A 87 70.23 -19.85 -30.39
CA ALA A 87 69.94 -19.29 -31.73
C ALA A 87 68.52 -18.71 -32.02
N GLY A 88 68.45 -17.70 -32.91
CA GLY A 88 67.17 -17.19 -33.44
C GLY A 88 66.98 -15.67 -33.51
N GLN A 89 67.98 -14.86 -33.87
CA GLN A 89 67.72 -13.45 -34.20
C GLN A 89 66.99 -13.31 -35.55
N GLY A 90 65.94 -12.48 -35.59
CA GLY A 90 65.47 -11.81 -36.81
C GLY A 90 64.21 -12.36 -37.48
N LEU A 91 63.03 -11.97 -36.97
CA LEU A 91 61.75 -12.07 -37.69
C LEU A 91 60.90 -10.79 -37.62
N ALA A 92 60.80 -10.15 -36.44
CA ALA A 92 59.98 -8.94 -36.26
C ALA A 92 60.45 -7.71 -37.10
N ALA A 93 61.75 -7.62 -37.43
CA ALA A 93 62.33 -6.46 -38.11
C ALA A 93 62.31 -6.53 -39.65
N ARG A 94 61.55 -7.47 -40.26
CA ARG A 94 61.50 -7.66 -41.72
C ARG A 94 60.11 -7.57 -42.37
N ALA A 95 59.04 -7.40 -41.58
CA ALA A 95 57.69 -7.20 -42.11
C ALA A 95 57.52 -5.87 -42.87
N ALA A 96 58.21 -4.81 -42.42
CA ALA A 96 58.09 -3.45 -42.94
C ALA A 96 58.69 -3.21 -44.35
N SER A 97 59.20 -4.24 -45.02
CA SER A 97 59.76 -4.12 -46.39
C SER A 97 59.09 -5.06 -47.42
N GLY A 98 57.99 -5.73 -47.06
CA GLY A 98 57.26 -6.64 -47.98
C GLY A 98 56.18 -5.98 -48.84
N GLN A 99 55.74 -4.77 -48.48
CA GLN A 99 54.50 -4.15 -48.99
C GLN A 99 54.48 -3.82 -50.50
N SER A 100 55.62 -3.88 -51.21
CA SER A 100 55.67 -3.61 -52.65
C SER A 100 55.00 -4.67 -53.54
N GLY A 101 54.72 -5.87 -53.02
CA GLY A 101 54.11 -6.98 -53.78
C GLY A 101 52.58 -6.91 -53.81
N ALA A 102 51.95 -7.09 -52.65
CA ALA A 102 50.49 -7.22 -52.53
C ALA A 102 49.73 -5.95 -52.97
N ALA A 103 50.25 -4.75 -52.66
CA ALA A 103 49.65 -3.50 -53.13
C ALA A 103 49.59 -3.41 -54.66
N LYS A 104 50.63 -3.90 -55.36
CA LYS A 104 50.63 -4.00 -56.83
C LYS A 104 49.72 -5.11 -57.35
N ALA A 105 49.46 -6.16 -56.58
CA ALA A 105 48.50 -7.20 -56.95
C ALA A 105 47.05 -6.67 -56.92
N LEU A 106 46.63 -5.98 -55.85
CA LEU A 106 45.32 -5.32 -55.80
C LEU A 106 45.19 -4.25 -56.89
N GLN A 107 46.23 -3.44 -57.10
CA GLN A 107 46.24 -2.43 -58.16
C GLN A 107 46.13 -3.06 -59.57
N LYS A 108 46.65 -4.28 -59.76
CA LYS A 108 46.51 -5.03 -61.02
C LYS A 108 45.15 -5.71 -61.18
N ALA A 109 44.51 -6.15 -60.08
CA ALA A 109 43.11 -6.58 -60.10
C ALA A 109 42.18 -5.42 -60.49
N GLY A 110 42.40 -4.22 -59.92
CA GLY A 110 41.70 -3.00 -60.33
C GLY A 110 41.94 -2.59 -61.79
N GLN A 111 43.13 -2.88 -62.35
CA GLN A 111 43.40 -2.67 -63.78
C GLN A 111 42.84 -3.77 -64.70
N LEU A 112 42.69 -5.01 -64.23
CA LEU A 112 42.07 -6.10 -65.00
C LEU A 112 40.54 -5.99 -65.07
N LEU A 113 39.92 -5.32 -64.09
CA LEU A 113 38.54 -4.81 -64.20
C LEU A 113 38.45 -3.45 -64.94
N GLY A 114 39.58 -2.84 -65.28
CA GLY A 114 39.70 -1.49 -65.84
C GLY A 114 40.09 -1.46 -67.32
N GLY A 115 39.41 -2.26 -68.14
CA GLY A 115 39.71 -2.49 -69.57
C GLY A 115 39.41 -1.32 -70.53
N GLY A 116 39.90 -0.11 -70.24
CA GLY A 116 39.94 1.00 -71.21
C GLY A 116 38.67 1.84 -71.33
N GLY A 117 38.39 2.66 -70.31
CA GLY A 117 37.33 3.66 -70.34
C GLY A 117 36.82 3.99 -68.94
N GLY A 118 36.59 5.27 -68.64
CA GLY A 118 36.01 5.69 -67.37
C GLY A 118 34.51 5.43 -67.35
N MET A 119 34.09 4.27 -66.84
CA MET A 119 32.69 3.88 -66.72
C MET A 119 32.45 3.31 -65.31
N ALA A 120 31.41 3.78 -64.63
CA ALA A 120 31.06 3.29 -63.29
C ALA A 120 30.61 1.81 -63.35
N PRO A 121 30.78 1.02 -62.27
CA PRO A 121 30.29 -0.35 -62.24
C PRO A 121 28.77 -0.40 -62.41
N SER A 122 28.32 -0.99 -63.53
CA SER A 122 26.92 -1.22 -63.84
C SER A 122 26.38 -2.46 -63.11
N GLY A 123 25.10 -2.44 -62.75
CA GLY A 123 24.41 -3.51 -62.02
C GLY A 123 24.25 -3.26 -60.51
N LEU A 124 23.91 -4.33 -59.81
CA LEU A 124 23.69 -4.39 -58.36
C LEU A 124 25.01 -4.71 -57.63
N GLN A 125 25.36 -3.92 -56.63
CA GLN A 125 26.59 -4.08 -55.84
C GLN A 125 26.34 -3.86 -54.33
N PHE A 126 27.04 -4.63 -53.50
CA PHE A 126 27.07 -4.45 -52.04
C PHE A 126 28.48 -4.07 -51.56
N THR A 127 28.58 -3.05 -50.70
CA THR A 127 29.84 -2.56 -50.11
C THR A 127 29.69 -2.33 -48.60
N LEU A 128 30.77 -2.46 -47.83
CA LEU A 128 30.77 -2.26 -46.39
C LEU A 128 31.95 -1.36 -45.97
N THR A 129 31.67 -0.31 -45.19
CA THR A 129 32.69 0.42 -44.41
C THR A 129 32.61 0.03 -42.94
N ALA A 130 33.76 -0.06 -42.24
CA ALA A 130 33.80 -0.51 -40.85
C ALA A 130 34.80 0.30 -40.00
N GLY A 131 34.29 0.98 -38.96
CA GLY A 131 35.10 1.76 -38.03
C GLY A 131 35.94 2.84 -38.72
N GLY A 132 37.24 2.83 -38.43
CA GLY A 132 38.24 3.69 -39.08
C GLY A 132 39.10 2.97 -40.13
N LEU A 133 38.68 1.78 -40.59
CA LEU A 133 39.41 1.01 -41.59
C LEU A 133 39.19 1.60 -43.00
N PRO A 134 40.15 1.47 -43.93
CA PRO A 134 39.97 1.87 -45.33
C PRO A 134 38.72 1.24 -45.97
N PRO A 135 37.93 1.95 -46.80
CA PRO A 135 36.73 1.40 -47.44
C PRO A 135 36.98 0.11 -48.24
N GLU A 136 38.18 -0.04 -48.81
CA GLU A 136 38.63 -1.21 -49.57
C GLU A 136 39.03 -2.42 -48.71
N THR A 137 38.93 -2.35 -47.38
CA THR A 137 39.35 -3.43 -46.46
C THR A 137 38.50 -4.68 -46.59
N PHE A 138 37.19 -4.53 -46.89
CA PHE A 138 36.26 -5.66 -46.98
C PHE A 138 35.46 -5.63 -48.30
N VAL A 139 35.37 -6.78 -48.95
CA VAL A 139 34.41 -7.04 -50.04
C VAL A 139 33.25 -7.84 -49.45
N VAL A 140 32.01 -7.41 -49.69
CA VAL A 140 30.81 -8.14 -49.24
C VAL A 140 30.59 -9.37 -50.12
N THR A 141 30.44 -10.55 -49.51
CA THR A 141 30.10 -11.80 -50.21
C THR A 141 28.60 -12.04 -50.21
N ASP A 142 27.94 -11.73 -49.08
CA ASP A 142 26.53 -11.97 -48.83
C ASP A 142 26.05 -11.13 -47.63
N PHE A 143 24.74 -10.95 -47.50
CA PHE A 143 24.15 -10.41 -46.27
C PHE A 143 22.74 -10.96 -46.00
N ALA A 144 22.33 -10.93 -44.74
CA ALA A 144 20.97 -11.17 -44.28
C ALA A 144 20.56 -10.09 -43.26
N LEU A 145 19.62 -9.23 -43.66
CA LEU A 145 19.04 -8.15 -42.86
C LEU A 145 17.64 -8.57 -42.41
N THR A 146 17.35 -8.51 -41.10
CA THR A 146 15.99 -8.72 -40.56
C THR A 146 15.57 -7.50 -39.73
N GLU A 147 14.36 -7.00 -39.98
CA GLU A 147 13.81 -5.77 -39.39
C GLU A 147 12.34 -5.95 -38.99
N GLY A 148 11.85 -5.19 -38.00
CA GLY A 148 10.42 -5.17 -37.68
C GLY A 148 10.02 -4.20 -36.58
N PHE A 149 8.71 -3.93 -36.47
CA PHE A 149 8.16 -3.07 -35.42
C PHE A 149 8.48 -3.57 -34.01
N SER A 150 8.88 -2.63 -33.15
CA SER A 150 9.34 -2.81 -31.77
C SER A 150 10.47 -3.85 -31.59
N ARG A 151 11.32 -4.01 -32.61
CA ARG A 151 12.50 -4.90 -32.59
C ARG A 151 13.73 -4.14 -33.11
N PRO A 152 14.92 -4.28 -32.45
CA PRO A 152 16.19 -3.97 -33.08
C PRO A 152 16.32 -4.78 -34.38
N PHE A 153 16.81 -4.16 -35.46
CA PHE A 153 17.21 -4.94 -36.62
C PHE A 153 18.45 -5.78 -36.30
N SER A 154 18.62 -6.88 -37.05
CA SER A 154 19.84 -7.69 -37.05
C SER A 154 20.33 -7.81 -38.48
N LEU A 155 21.57 -7.40 -38.73
CA LEU A 155 22.24 -7.48 -40.01
C LEU A 155 23.45 -8.40 -39.91
N HIS A 156 23.42 -9.54 -40.58
CA HIS A 156 24.58 -10.42 -40.73
C HIS A 156 25.21 -10.19 -42.11
N VAL A 157 26.53 -10.09 -42.19
CA VAL A 157 27.27 -9.82 -43.43
C VAL A 157 28.44 -10.80 -43.55
N GLY A 158 28.49 -11.54 -44.65
CA GLY A 158 29.65 -12.30 -45.10
C GLY A 158 30.63 -11.40 -45.82
N LEU A 159 31.92 -11.52 -45.50
CA LEU A 159 32.98 -10.63 -45.96
C LEU A 159 34.20 -11.42 -46.44
N ALA A 160 34.95 -10.85 -47.37
CA ALA A 160 36.29 -11.29 -47.74
C ALA A 160 37.26 -10.11 -47.62
N SER A 161 38.49 -10.35 -47.16
CA SER A 161 39.58 -9.37 -47.15
C SER A 161 40.88 -10.00 -47.65
N ALA A 162 41.75 -9.20 -48.27
CA ALA A 162 43.12 -9.60 -48.58
C ALA A 162 44.06 -9.55 -47.36
N ASP A 163 43.62 -8.95 -46.25
CA ASP A 163 44.34 -8.98 -44.97
C ASP A 163 43.85 -10.17 -44.12
N PRO A 164 44.74 -11.13 -43.75
CA PRO A 164 44.40 -12.25 -42.88
C PRO A 164 44.50 -11.92 -41.38
N ALA A 165 44.81 -10.67 -41.00
CA ALA A 165 45.18 -10.28 -39.65
C ALA A 165 44.44 -9.00 -39.16
N ILE A 166 43.20 -8.78 -39.63
CA ILE A 166 42.35 -7.68 -39.15
C ILE A 166 42.19 -7.72 -37.63
N ASP A 167 42.64 -6.67 -36.94
CA ASP A 167 42.61 -6.57 -35.49
C ASP A 167 41.18 -6.35 -34.94
N PHE A 168 40.71 -7.25 -34.08
CA PHE A 168 39.31 -7.29 -33.64
C PHE A 168 38.84 -6.00 -32.91
N PRO A 169 39.65 -5.34 -32.04
CA PRO A 169 39.31 -4.05 -31.42
C PRO A 169 39.18 -2.85 -32.39
N ALA A 170 39.66 -2.97 -33.63
CA ALA A 170 39.43 -1.96 -34.67
C ALA A 170 37.99 -2.03 -35.24
N VAL A 171 37.29 -3.16 -35.01
CA VAL A 171 35.98 -3.48 -35.59
C VAL A 171 34.89 -3.60 -34.52
N LEU A 172 35.13 -4.32 -33.43
CA LEU A 172 34.14 -4.57 -32.36
C LEU A 172 33.73 -3.29 -31.63
N ASP A 173 32.44 -3.18 -31.33
CA ASP A 173 31.77 -1.98 -30.76
C ASP A 173 31.95 -0.69 -31.59
N ARG A 174 32.42 -0.80 -32.84
CA ARG A 174 32.48 0.32 -33.80
C ARG A 174 31.27 0.31 -34.73
N SER A 175 30.95 1.47 -35.26
CA SER A 175 29.96 1.61 -36.33
C SER A 175 30.50 1.03 -37.64
N ALA A 176 29.66 0.29 -38.35
CA ALA A 176 29.89 -0.17 -39.72
C ALA A 176 28.61 0.06 -40.55
N THR A 177 28.77 0.28 -41.85
CA THR A 177 27.67 0.63 -42.76
C THR A 177 27.70 -0.26 -43.99
N LEU A 178 26.61 -1.00 -44.21
CA LEU A 178 26.34 -1.72 -45.45
C LEU A 178 25.61 -0.77 -46.40
N THR A 179 26.17 -0.56 -47.59
CA THR A 179 25.57 0.26 -48.65
C THR A 179 25.24 -0.62 -49.85
N ILE A 180 24.01 -0.45 -50.35
CA ILE A 180 23.45 -1.24 -51.45
C ILE A 180 23.24 -0.31 -52.64
N LEU A 181 23.93 -0.59 -53.75
CA LEU A 181 24.07 0.25 -54.93
C LEU A 181 23.42 -0.43 -56.15
N GLN A 182 22.72 0.34 -56.98
CA GLN A 182 22.22 -0.10 -58.29
C GLN A 182 22.62 0.95 -59.33
N GLU A 183 23.31 0.53 -60.40
CA GLU A 183 23.93 1.43 -61.39
C GLU A 183 24.79 2.55 -60.76
N GLY A 184 25.49 2.23 -59.66
CA GLY A 184 26.28 3.17 -58.87
C GLY A 184 25.48 4.12 -57.97
N VAL A 185 24.14 4.06 -57.97
CA VAL A 185 23.26 4.90 -57.12
C VAL A 185 22.87 4.16 -55.84
N GLU A 186 23.07 4.78 -54.67
CA GLU A 186 22.64 4.24 -53.37
C GLU A 186 21.12 4.05 -53.33
N GLN A 187 20.70 2.81 -53.13
CA GLN A 187 19.30 2.43 -52.93
C GLN A 187 18.95 2.41 -51.42
N ARG A 188 19.90 1.98 -50.59
CA ARG A 188 19.79 1.97 -49.13
C ARG A 188 21.15 1.85 -48.46
N SER A 189 21.37 2.58 -47.38
CA SER A 189 22.43 2.34 -46.41
C SER A 189 21.85 1.89 -45.07
N ILE A 190 22.47 0.89 -44.44
CA ILE A 190 22.14 0.40 -43.10
C ILE A 190 23.41 0.50 -42.26
N THR A 191 23.41 1.40 -41.28
CA THR A 191 24.52 1.56 -40.33
C THR A 191 24.21 0.78 -39.06
N GLY A 192 25.20 0.23 -38.37
CA GLY A 192 25.00 -0.44 -37.08
C GLY A 192 26.31 -0.64 -36.32
N ILE A 193 26.22 -1.07 -35.07
CA ILE A 193 27.38 -1.43 -34.25
C ILE A 193 27.74 -2.89 -34.52
N VAL A 194 29.03 -3.19 -34.70
CA VAL A 194 29.49 -4.59 -34.74
C VAL A 194 29.48 -5.21 -33.34
N ALA A 195 28.54 -6.11 -33.10
CA ALA A 195 28.40 -6.87 -31.85
C ALA A 195 29.13 -8.23 -31.88
N ARG A 196 29.28 -8.82 -33.06
CA ARG A 196 30.12 -10.02 -33.30
C ARG A 196 30.92 -9.80 -34.56
N PHE A 197 32.21 -10.10 -34.49
CA PHE A 197 33.12 -10.19 -35.62
C PHE A 197 33.86 -11.52 -35.50
N GLU A 198 34.02 -12.21 -36.62
CA GLU A 198 34.55 -13.57 -36.66
C GLU A 198 35.43 -13.77 -37.88
N GLN A 199 36.59 -14.40 -37.68
CA GLN A 199 37.50 -14.79 -38.74
C GLN A 199 37.25 -16.26 -39.09
N GLY A 200 36.90 -16.50 -40.36
CA GLY A 200 36.76 -17.83 -40.93
C GLY A 200 38.08 -18.32 -41.55
N ASN A 201 37.96 -19.12 -42.61
CA ASN A 201 39.11 -19.73 -43.28
C ASN A 201 39.91 -18.70 -44.10
N THR A 202 41.23 -18.85 -44.12
CA THR A 202 42.14 -18.17 -45.06
C THR A 202 42.31 -19.03 -46.32
N GLY A 203 41.99 -18.46 -47.48
CA GLY A 203 42.15 -19.03 -48.81
C GLY A 203 43.53 -18.72 -49.42
N LEU A 204 43.58 -18.56 -50.76
CA LEU A 204 44.85 -18.41 -51.48
C LEU A 204 45.33 -16.95 -51.53
N HIS A 205 44.43 -15.96 -51.69
CA HIS A 205 44.74 -14.54 -51.55
C HIS A 205 43.70 -13.74 -50.72
N GLN A 206 42.62 -14.38 -50.26
CA GLN A 206 41.59 -13.81 -49.38
C GLN A 206 41.36 -14.63 -48.10
N THR A 207 41.03 -13.95 -46.99
CA THR A 207 40.45 -14.54 -45.77
C THR A 207 38.97 -14.18 -45.66
N THR A 208 38.13 -15.15 -45.31
CA THR A 208 36.70 -14.92 -45.05
C THR A 208 36.49 -14.41 -43.63
N TYR A 209 35.58 -13.45 -43.46
CA TYR A 209 35.13 -12.92 -42.18
C TYR A 209 33.59 -12.89 -42.12
N GLN A 210 33.03 -12.87 -40.92
CA GLN A 210 31.60 -12.64 -40.69
C GLN A 210 31.39 -11.53 -39.66
N MET A 211 30.35 -10.72 -39.89
CA MET A 211 30.03 -9.55 -39.08
C MET A 211 28.54 -9.55 -38.72
N SER A 212 28.20 -9.28 -37.45
CA SER A 212 26.81 -9.07 -37.01
C SER A 212 26.64 -7.66 -36.46
N LEU A 213 25.79 -6.88 -37.12
CA LEU A 213 25.49 -5.49 -36.81
C LEU A 213 24.07 -5.33 -36.23
N TYR A 214 23.94 -4.42 -35.27
CA TYR A 214 22.68 -4.07 -34.60
C TYR A 214 22.57 -2.53 -34.43
N PRO A 215 21.37 -1.93 -34.28
CA PRO A 215 21.23 -0.51 -33.99
C PRO A 215 21.75 -0.15 -32.60
N ASP A 216 22.01 1.13 -32.33
CA ASP A 216 22.50 1.57 -31.02
C ASP A 216 21.59 1.19 -29.84
N LEU A 217 20.28 1.05 -30.09
CA LEU A 217 19.31 0.52 -29.14
C LEU A 217 19.70 -0.85 -28.56
N TRP A 218 20.40 -1.70 -29.32
CA TRP A 218 20.83 -3.02 -28.85
C TRP A 218 21.76 -2.96 -27.62
N ARG A 219 22.58 -1.90 -27.45
CA ARG A 219 23.42 -1.74 -26.24
C ARG A 219 22.59 -1.70 -24.95
N THR A 220 21.32 -1.26 -25.01
CA THR A 220 20.40 -1.26 -23.87
C THR A 220 20.05 -2.68 -23.36
N THR A 221 20.33 -3.74 -24.13
CA THR A 221 20.17 -5.13 -23.68
C THR A 221 21.25 -5.57 -22.68
N LEU A 222 22.44 -4.96 -22.74
CA LEU A 222 23.64 -5.37 -22.01
C LEU A 222 23.68 -4.84 -20.56
N ARG A 223 22.80 -3.90 -20.20
CA ARG A 223 22.75 -3.26 -18.88
C ARG A 223 21.44 -3.59 -18.17
N GLN A 224 21.56 -4.25 -17.02
CA GLN A 224 20.50 -4.51 -16.05
C GLN A 224 20.52 -3.45 -14.94
N ASN A 225 19.35 -3.03 -14.43
CA ASN A 225 19.29 -1.98 -13.41
C ASN A 225 18.05 -2.14 -12.51
N SER A 226 18.09 -1.50 -11.34
CA SER A 226 16.91 -1.25 -10.49
C SER A 226 16.88 0.23 -10.13
N ARG A 227 15.77 0.92 -10.43
CA ARG A 227 15.60 2.37 -10.22
C ARG A 227 14.14 2.82 -10.31
N ILE A 228 13.88 4.01 -9.78
CA ILE A 228 12.55 4.62 -9.70
C ILE A 228 12.49 5.88 -10.57
N PHE A 229 11.43 6.00 -11.38
CA PHE A 229 11.02 7.21 -12.09
C PHE A 229 9.72 7.75 -11.46
N GLN A 230 9.58 9.07 -11.32
CA GLN A 230 8.44 9.70 -10.64
C GLN A 230 8.04 11.00 -11.33
N GLN A 231 6.74 11.23 -11.52
CA GLN A 231 6.19 12.44 -12.15
C GLN A 231 6.75 12.71 -13.57
N LEU A 232 7.05 11.64 -14.31
CA LEU A 232 7.54 11.71 -15.69
C LEU A 232 6.58 11.00 -16.64
N ASP A 233 6.41 11.54 -17.83
CA ASP A 233 5.74 10.86 -18.95
C ASP A 233 6.66 9.81 -19.62
N ILE A 234 6.07 8.99 -20.48
CA ILE A 234 6.80 7.92 -21.18
C ILE A 234 7.95 8.47 -22.04
N ALA A 235 7.76 9.60 -22.73
CA ALA A 235 8.79 10.17 -23.59
C ALA A 235 9.99 10.66 -22.78
N ALA A 236 9.78 11.23 -21.59
CA ALA A 236 10.82 11.64 -20.66
C ALA A 236 11.59 10.44 -20.06
N ILE A 237 10.89 9.36 -19.69
CA ILE A 237 11.52 8.11 -19.21
C ILE A 237 12.39 7.49 -20.32
N LEU A 238 11.82 7.31 -21.51
CA LEU A 238 12.54 6.78 -22.68
C LEU A 238 13.72 7.66 -23.10
N THR A 239 13.54 8.99 -23.11
CA THR A 239 14.62 9.95 -23.39
C THR A 239 15.76 9.84 -22.39
N THR A 240 15.48 9.53 -21.12
CA THR A 240 16.51 9.34 -20.08
C THR A 240 17.31 8.07 -20.34
N LEU A 241 16.63 6.94 -20.59
CA LEU A 241 17.25 5.66 -20.94
C LEU A 241 18.15 5.78 -22.19
N LEU A 242 17.65 6.40 -23.25
CA LEU A 242 18.34 6.52 -24.53
C LEU A 242 19.57 7.43 -24.42
N LYS A 243 19.49 8.55 -23.68
CA LYS A 243 20.63 9.44 -23.41
C LYS A 243 21.75 8.78 -22.62
N GLU A 244 21.44 7.91 -21.66
CA GLU A 244 22.44 7.15 -20.89
C GLU A 244 23.27 6.21 -21.78
N HIS A 245 22.67 5.67 -22.84
CA HIS A 245 23.34 4.82 -23.84
C HIS A 245 23.88 5.61 -25.06
N GLY A 246 23.89 6.94 -25.00
CA GLY A 246 24.41 7.81 -26.06
C GLY A 246 23.50 7.97 -27.28
N ILE A 247 22.31 7.36 -27.29
CA ILE A 247 21.36 7.37 -28.41
C ILE A 247 20.67 8.74 -28.46
N ARG A 248 20.83 9.46 -29.58
CA ARG A 248 20.40 10.87 -29.73
C ARG A 248 19.50 11.15 -30.93
N ASP A 249 19.58 10.35 -31.99
CA ASP A 249 18.74 10.49 -33.19
C ASP A 249 17.40 9.77 -32.94
N VAL A 250 16.49 10.45 -32.22
CA VAL A 250 15.25 9.88 -31.68
C VAL A 250 14.08 10.83 -31.96
N VAL A 251 12.96 10.27 -32.44
CA VAL A 251 11.72 11.03 -32.75
C VAL A 251 10.53 10.39 -32.03
N PHE A 252 9.67 11.21 -31.44
CA PHE A 252 8.40 10.80 -30.84
C PHE A 252 7.23 11.33 -31.68
N SER A 253 6.68 10.48 -32.55
CA SER A 253 5.55 10.77 -33.44
C SER A 253 4.22 10.32 -32.82
N LEU A 254 3.98 10.78 -31.59
CA LEU A 254 2.85 10.38 -30.74
C LEU A 254 1.63 11.30 -30.98
N ARG A 255 0.44 10.71 -31.12
CA ARG A 255 -0.83 11.41 -31.42
C ARG A 255 -1.84 11.36 -30.27
N HIS A 256 -1.74 10.37 -29.38
CA HIS A 256 -2.54 10.25 -28.18
C HIS A 256 -1.80 10.88 -26.98
N PRO A 257 -2.52 11.33 -25.94
CA PRO A 257 -1.90 11.82 -24.72
C PRO A 257 -1.37 10.65 -23.88
N HIS A 258 -0.07 10.69 -23.56
CA HIS A 258 0.58 9.81 -22.58
C HIS A 258 1.04 10.66 -21.39
N PRO A 259 0.21 10.87 -20.36
CA PRO A 259 0.52 11.77 -19.24
C PRO A 259 1.56 11.18 -18.28
N ALA A 260 2.02 12.01 -17.34
CA ALA A 260 3.04 11.61 -16.36
C ALA A 260 2.55 10.54 -15.37
N ARG A 261 3.36 9.50 -15.15
CA ARG A 261 3.10 8.44 -14.16
C ARG A 261 3.50 8.92 -12.75
N GLU A 262 2.64 8.70 -11.73
CA GLU A 262 2.92 9.09 -10.33
C GLU A 262 4.21 8.41 -9.81
N PHE A 263 4.42 7.15 -10.23
CA PHE A 263 5.51 6.27 -9.85
C PHE A 263 5.69 5.20 -10.94
N CYS A 264 6.93 4.88 -11.32
CA CYS A 264 7.22 3.74 -12.21
C CYS A 264 8.63 3.21 -11.96
N VAL A 265 8.78 1.90 -11.86
CA VAL A 265 9.99 1.22 -11.43
C VAL A 265 10.52 0.31 -12.54
N GLN A 266 11.82 0.44 -12.81
CA GLN A 266 12.62 -0.59 -13.45
C GLN A 266 13.15 -1.49 -12.34
N TYR A 267 12.86 -2.79 -12.36
CA TYR A 267 13.29 -3.71 -11.30
C TYR A 267 13.94 -4.97 -11.86
N GLN A 268 15.25 -5.12 -11.63
CA GLN A 268 16.08 -6.25 -12.08
C GLN A 268 15.93 -6.61 -13.57
N GLU A 269 15.54 -5.67 -14.41
CA GLU A 269 15.33 -5.85 -15.85
C GLU A 269 16.33 -5.01 -16.66
N SER A 270 16.63 -5.41 -17.90
CA SER A 270 17.51 -4.62 -18.77
C SER A 270 16.87 -3.30 -19.18
N ASP A 271 17.67 -2.28 -19.48
CA ASP A 271 17.14 -1.01 -19.99
C ASP A 271 16.31 -1.24 -21.28
N PHE A 272 16.66 -2.25 -22.08
CA PHE A 272 15.87 -2.71 -23.23
C PHE A 272 14.53 -3.35 -22.85
N ALA A 273 14.52 -4.28 -21.87
CA ALA A 273 13.30 -4.97 -21.46
C ALA A 273 12.29 -3.99 -20.85
N PHE A 274 12.79 -3.05 -20.03
CA PHE A 274 12.01 -1.94 -19.48
C PHE A 274 11.39 -1.08 -20.60
N LEU A 275 12.18 -0.71 -21.60
CA LEU A 275 11.73 0.05 -22.77
C LEU A 275 10.67 -0.70 -23.59
N GLN A 276 10.88 -1.98 -23.92
CA GLN A 276 9.88 -2.78 -24.65
C GLN A 276 8.59 -2.96 -23.84
N ARG A 277 8.69 -3.21 -22.53
CA ARG A 277 7.52 -3.36 -21.66
C ARG A 277 6.73 -2.06 -21.55
N LEU A 278 7.39 -0.93 -21.27
CA LEU A 278 6.71 0.36 -21.13
C LEU A 278 6.09 0.84 -22.45
N THR A 279 6.79 0.68 -23.57
CA THR A 279 6.19 0.98 -24.89
C THR A 279 4.97 0.11 -25.17
N ALA A 280 5.00 -1.19 -24.83
CA ALA A 280 3.84 -2.06 -24.98
C ALA A 280 2.68 -1.76 -24.01
N GLU A 281 2.95 -1.36 -22.76
CA GLU A 281 1.92 -0.87 -21.82
C GLU A 281 1.21 0.38 -22.38
N GLU A 282 1.97 1.32 -22.95
CA GLU A 282 1.46 2.55 -23.57
C GLU A 282 0.93 2.33 -25.00
N GLY A 283 0.99 1.12 -25.55
CA GLY A 283 0.61 0.84 -26.95
C GLY A 283 1.51 1.48 -28.01
N ILE A 284 2.67 2.01 -27.62
CA ILE A 284 3.67 2.61 -28.51
C ILE A 284 4.44 1.50 -29.23
N PHE A 285 4.67 1.68 -30.53
CA PHE A 285 5.61 0.89 -31.33
C PHE A 285 6.81 1.74 -31.76
N TYR A 286 7.89 1.08 -32.19
CA TYR A 286 9.04 1.79 -32.75
C TYR A 286 9.61 1.13 -34.00
N PHE A 287 10.33 1.91 -34.80
CA PHE A 287 11.05 1.50 -36.00
C PHE A 287 12.32 2.34 -36.20
N PHE A 288 13.15 1.95 -37.17
CA PHE A 288 14.38 2.65 -37.53
C PHE A 288 14.25 3.20 -38.95
N GLU A 289 14.42 4.51 -39.12
CA GLU A 289 14.64 5.10 -40.43
C GLU A 289 16.14 5.11 -40.74
N CYS A 290 16.57 4.12 -41.52
CA CYS A 290 17.96 3.96 -41.94
C CYS A 290 18.21 4.63 -43.30
N GLY A 291 19.21 5.51 -43.37
CA GLY A 291 19.67 6.12 -44.62
C GLY A 291 20.59 7.34 -44.41
N ASN A 292 21.38 7.69 -45.43
CA ASN A 292 22.38 8.77 -45.38
C ASN A 292 23.36 8.64 -44.18
N GLY A 293 23.74 7.40 -43.84
CA GLY A 293 24.62 7.11 -42.70
C GLY A 293 24.01 7.34 -41.30
N ARG A 294 22.69 7.53 -41.19
CA ARG A 294 21.98 7.69 -39.91
C ARG A 294 20.89 6.62 -39.73
N ASN A 295 20.58 6.34 -38.46
CA ASN A 295 19.51 5.44 -38.03
C ASN A 295 18.61 6.19 -37.03
N THR A 296 17.58 6.89 -37.50
CA THR A 296 16.66 7.60 -36.59
C THR A 296 15.72 6.59 -35.94
N LEU A 297 15.70 6.52 -34.60
CA LEU A 297 14.76 5.69 -33.83
C LEU A 297 13.44 6.45 -33.67
N VAL A 298 12.39 6.00 -34.35
CA VAL A 298 11.07 6.63 -34.33
C VAL A 298 10.13 5.82 -33.44
N PHE A 299 9.56 6.46 -32.42
CA PHE A 299 8.44 5.95 -31.62
C PHE A 299 7.12 6.51 -32.18
N ALA A 300 6.11 5.66 -32.34
CA ALA A 300 4.79 6.02 -32.87
C ALA A 300 3.68 5.25 -32.16
N ASP A 301 2.47 5.80 -32.19
CA ASP A 301 1.26 5.26 -31.54
C ASP A 301 0.03 5.25 -32.47
N ASP A 302 0.22 5.54 -33.75
CA ASP A 302 -0.84 5.63 -34.74
C ASP A 302 -0.34 5.18 -36.13
N ALA A 303 -1.22 4.53 -36.89
CA ALA A 303 -0.93 4.08 -38.24
C ALA A 303 -0.64 5.25 -39.19
N GLY A 304 -1.31 6.40 -39.00
CA GLY A 304 -1.07 7.59 -39.80
C GLY A 304 0.25 8.31 -39.48
N SER A 305 0.99 7.91 -38.44
CA SER A 305 2.36 8.39 -38.19
C SER A 305 3.40 7.66 -39.07
N VAL A 306 2.99 6.65 -39.85
CA VAL A 306 3.83 5.95 -40.83
C VAL A 306 3.77 6.68 -42.18
N PRO A 307 4.88 7.25 -42.69
CA PRO A 307 4.89 8.01 -43.95
C PRO A 307 4.72 7.12 -45.20
N PRO A 308 4.26 7.71 -46.33
CA PRO A 308 4.31 7.05 -47.65
C PRO A 308 5.73 6.64 -48.05
N GLY A 309 5.83 5.56 -48.83
CA GLY A 309 7.10 5.03 -49.34
C GLY A 309 6.99 4.54 -50.79
N ILE A 310 7.60 3.40 -51.09
CA ILE A 310 7.79 2.91 -52.46
C ILE A 310 6.48 2.42 -53.12
N VAL A 311 6.33 2.69 -54.41
CA VAL A 311 5.24 2.17 -55.25
C VAL A 311 5.77 0.94 -56.02
N LEU A 312 5.10 -0.21 -55.94
CA LEU A 312 5.57 -1.47 -56.50
C LEU A 312 4.50 -2.15 -57.37
N ALA A 313 4.92 -2.60 -58.55
CA ALA A 313 4.08 -3.41 -59.43
C ALA A 313 4.01 -4.85 -58.90
N TYR A 314 2.84 -5.46 -58.95
CA TYR A 314 2.70 -6.90 -58.90
C TYR A 314 3.07 -7.51 -60.26
N GLN A 315 4.01 -8.46 -60.25
CA GLN A 315 4.53 -9.17 -61.43
C GLN A 315 4.80 -10.62 -61.03
N PRO A 316 3.84 -11.56 -61.19
CA PRO A 316 3.98 -12.91 -60.66
C PRO A 316 5.14 -13.68 -61.31
N GLY A 317 6.12 -14.09 -60.50
CA GLY A 317 7.34 -14.77 -60.95
C GLY A 317 8.53 -14.51 -60.03
N GLU A 318 9.67 -15.15 -60.31
CA GLU A 318 10.90 -15.01 -59.51
C GLU A 318 11.78 -13.81 -59.91
N GLY A 319 11.57 -13.26 -61.12
CA GLY A 319 12.35 -12.17 -61.69
C GLY A 319 11.49 -11.05 -62.27
N SER A 320 11.92 -9.80 -62.06
CA SER A 320 11.31 -8.63 -62.70
C SER A 320 11.57 -8.64 -64.20
N THR A 321 10.50 -8.67 -65.00
CA THR A 321 10.59 -8.61 -66.47
C THR A 321 10.89 -7.21 -67.02
N THR A 322 10.83 -6.19 -66.16
CA THR A 322 11.03 -4.78 -66.53
C THR A 322 12.30 -4.17 -65.94
N GLY A 323 13.12 -4.94 -65.22
CA GLY A 323 14.34 -4.46 -64.55
C GLY A 323 14.09 -3.53 -63.35
N THR A 324 12.83 -3.20 -63.06
CA THR A 324 12.39 -2.37 -61.94
C THR A 324 12.00 -3.23 -60.74
N PRO A 325 12.24 -2.82 -59.48
CA PRO A 325 11.78 -3.54 -58.30
C PRO A 325 10.27 -3.81 -58.33
N SER A 326 9.88 -5.07 -58.18
CA SER A 326 8.49 -5.54 -58.23
C SER A 326 8.22 -6.62 -57.20
N VAL A 327 6.93 -6.95 -57.00
CA VAL A 327 6.44 -7.98 -56.09
C VAL A 327 6.12 -9.25 -56.89
N GLY A 328 6.90 -10.30 -56.67
CA GLY A 328 6.81 -11.61 -57.32
C GLY A 328 5.76 -12.54 -56.71
N SER A 329 5.47 -12.36 -55.41
CA SER A 329 4.40 -13.07 -54.70
C SER A 329 3.76 -12.14 -53.68
N PHE A 330 2.43 -12.21 -53.56
CA PHE A 330 1.62 -11.40 -52.64
C PHE A 330 0.51 -12.27 -52.07
N THR A 331 0.45 -12.38 -50.74
CA THR A 331 -0.53 -13.23 -50.03
C THR A 331 -1.16 -12.46 -48.89
N CYS A 332 -2.44 -12.73 -48.64
CA CYS A 332 -3.20 -12.18 -47.50
C CYS A 332 -3.80 -13.32 -46.68
N SER A 333 -3.81 -13.16 -45.37
CA SER A 333 -4.29 -14.14 -44.39
C SER A 333 -5.12 -13.47 -43.31
N ALA A 334 -6.05 -14.23 -42.72
CA ALA A 334 -6.82 -13.81 -41.57
C ALA A 334 -6.99 -15.00 -40.62
N GLN A 335 -7.03 -14.73 -39.31
CA GLN A 335 -7.10 -15.74 -38.27
C GLN A 335 -7.88 -15.25 -37.04
N VAL A 336 -8.53 -16.17 -36.34
CA VAL A 336 -9.31 -15.86 -35.14
C VAL A 336 -8.39 -15.39 -34.02
N ARG A 337 -8.78 -14.31 -33.36
CA ARG A 337 -8.11 -13.70 -32.19
C ARG A 337 -9.17 -13.28 -31.16
N PRO A 338 -8.80 -12.78 -29.96
CA PRO A 338 -9.77 -12.18 -29.06
C PRO A 338 -10.67 -11.15 -29.78
N ALA A 339 -11.96 -11.24 -29.51
CA ALA A 339 -12.99 -10.36 -30.04
C ALA A 339 -13.22 -9.16 -29.13
N GLN A 340 -13.13 -9.37 -27.82
CA GLN A 340 -13.25 -8.31 -26.83
C GLN A 340 -12.20 -8.44 -25.73
N VAL A 341 -11.80 -7.30 -25.18
CA VAL A 341 -10.98 -7.20 -23.98
C VAL A 341 -11.81 -6.51 -22.91
N GLN A 342 -11.77 -7.02 -21.68
CA GLN A 342 -12.20 -6.30 -20.49
C GLN A 342 -11.02 -6.20 -19.51
N LEU A 343 -10.68 -4.98 -19.08
CA LEU A 343 -9.68 -4.73 -18.04
C LEU A 343 -10.35 -4.14 -16.79
N LYS A 344 -9.87 -4.53 -15.62
CA LYS A 344 -10.36 -4.01 -14.33
C LYS A 344 -9.23 -3.68 -13.37
N ASP A 345 -9.39 -2.65 -12.55
CA ASP A 345 -8.41 -2.25 -11.51
C ASP A 345 -9.13 -1.76 -10.24
N TYR A 346 -8.39 -1.22 -9.27
CA TYR A 346 -8.87 -0.63 -8.03
C TYR A 346 -8.05 0.62 -7.67
N THR A 347 -8.72 1.62 -7.08
CA THR A 347 -8.06 2.79 -6.47
C THR A 347 -8.67 3.14 -5.13
N PHE A 348 -7.83 3.20 -4.09
CA PHE A 348 -8.28 3.59 -2.75
C PHE A 348 -8.72 5.07 -2.66
N LYS A 349 -8.33 5.89 -3.64
CA LYS A 349 -8.77 7.31 -3.75
C LYS A 349 -10.26 7.40 -4.13
N ASN A 350 -10.85 6.36 -4.74
CA ASN A 350 -12.28 6.26 -5.04
C ASN A 350 -12.75 4.78 -5.05
N PRO A 351 -12.94 4.14 -3.87
CA PRO A 351 -13.19 2.69 -3.77
C PRO A 351 -14.51 2.20 -4.38
N ALA A 352 -15.45 3.10 -4.69
CA ALA A 352 -16.76 2.78 -5.25
C ALA A 352 -16.83 2.94 -6.78
N TRP A 353 -15.76 3.43 -7.42
CA TRP A 353 -15.68 3.46 -8.88
C TRP A 353 -15.40 2.04 -9.41
N PRO A 354 -16.21 1.50 -10.34
CA PRO A 354 -16.04 0.13 -10.83
C PRO A 354 -14.69 -0.15 -11.50
N ALA A 355 -14.02 0.91 -12.01
CA ALA A 355 -12.70 0.85 -12.64
C ALA A 355 -12.59 -0.30 -13.68
N GLU A 356 -13.62 -0.43 -14.51
CA GLU A 356 -13.82 -1.54 -15.44
C GLU A 356 -14.08 -0.97 -16.85
N PHE A 357 -13.29 -1.39 -17.82
CA PHE A 357 -13.32 -0.90 -19.19
C PHE A 357 -13.33 -2.06 -20.17
N SER A 358 -14.13 -1.93 -21.24
CA SER A 358 -14.29 -2.99 -22.25
C SER A 358 -14.15 -2.41 -23.67
N GLN A 359 -13.43 -3.10 -24.53
CA GLN A 359 -13.27 -2.76 -25.95
C GLN A 359 -13.59 -3.98 -26.82
N GLN A 360 -14.40 -3.79 -27.86
CA GLN A 360 -14.74 -4.81 -28.85
C GLN A 360 -14.09 -4.53 -30.20
N MET A 361 -13.87 -5.58 -30.99
CA MET A 361 -13.36 -5.50 -32.35
C MET A 361 -14.40 -4.92 -33.33
N LYS A 362 -13.94 -4.41 -34.48
CA LYS A 362 -14.80 -3.72 -35.48
C LYS A 362 -15.31 -4.62 -36.63
N GLU A 363 -14.84 -5.86 -36.72
CA GLU A 363 -14.92 -6.69 -37.95
C GLU A 363 -15.78 -7.95 -37.72
N ASP A 364 -17.03 -7.76 -37.33
CA ASP A 364 -17.96 -8.79 -36.84
C ASP A 364 -18.18 -9.99 -37.78
N THR A 365 -18.08 -9.79 -39.08
CA THR A 365 -18.14 -10.85 -40.10
C THR A 365 -16.97 -11.84 -40.07
N LEU A 366 -15.85 -11.55 -39.40
CA LEU A 366 -14.67 -12.43 -39.40
C LEU A 366 -14.75 -13.57 -38.36
N GLN A 367 -15.46 -13.37 -37.25
CA GLN A 367 -15.44 -14.30 -36.12
C GLN A 367 -16.54 -14.03 -35.09
N GLN A 368 -16.84 -15.02 -34.25
CA GLN A 368 -17.76 -14.89 -33.12
C GLN A 368 -17.25 -13.87 -32.07
N MET A 369 -18.19 -13.18 -31.41
CA MET A 369 -17.89 -12.12 -30.44
C MET A 369 -17.60 -12.61 -29.01
N TYR A 370 -17.89 -13.86 -28.67
CA TYR A 370 -17.73 -14.36 -27.30
C TYR A 370 -16.27 -14.62 -26.86
N TYR A 371 -15.29 -14.46 -27.77
CA TYR A 371 -13.88 -14.65 -27.47
C TYR A 371 -13.32 -13.48 -26.65
N GLU A 372 -13.55 -13.55 -25.34
CA GLU A 372 -13.14 -12.54 -24.36
C GLU A 372 -11.72 -12.76 -23.82
N HIS A 373 -11.01 -11.66 -23.60
CA HIS A 373 -9.80 -11.58 -22.78
C HIS A 373 -10.08 -10.67 -21.58
N TYR A 374 -10.24 -11.26 -20.39
CA TYR A 374 -10.35 -10.54 -19.12
C TYR A 374 -9.00 -10.47 -18.40
N ASP A 375 -8.65 -9.34 -17.79
CA ASP A 375 -7.40 -9.19 -17.01
C ASP A 375 -7.54 -8.20 -15.83
N TYR A 376 -6.83 -8.49 -14.73
CA TYR A 376 -6.80 -7.72 -13.50
C TYR A 376 -5.45 -7.94 -12.77
N PRO A 377 -4.74 -6.88 -12.33
CA PRO A 377 -5.10 -5.47 -12.42
C PRO A 377 -4.76 -4.83 -13.78
N GLY A 378 -5.64 -3.99 -14.29
CA GLY A 378 -5.50 -3.27 -15.56
C GLY A 378 -4.47 -2.13 -15.56
N ARG A 379 -3.88 -1.80 -14.41
CA ARG A 379 -2.82 -0.77 -14.20
C ARG A 379 -3.21 0.68 -14.50
N PHE A 380 -4.48 1.04 -14.32
CA PHE A 380 -4.99 2.41 -14.50
C PHE A 380 -5.71 2.91 -13.25
N LYS A 381 -5.59 4.21 -12.95
CA LYS A 381 -6.22 4.85 -11.77
C LYS A 381 -7.19 5.98 -12.14
N ASP A 382 -7.47 6.15 -13.42
CA ASP A 382 -8.42 7.08 -14.03
C ASP A 382 -9.02 6.49 -15.32
N GLU A 383 -10.03 7.17 -15.86
CA GLU A 383 -10.80 6.73 -17.03
C GLU A 383 -10.04 6.83 -18.37
N ALA A 384 -9.13 7.79 -18.52
CA ALA A 384 -8.43 7.99 -19.79
C ALA A 384 -7.45 6.84 -20.05
N HIS A 385 -6.65 6.47 -19.05
CA HIS A 385 -5.79 5.27 -19.13
C HIS A 385 -6.63 3.99 -19.24
N GLY A 386 -7.75 3.89 -18.51
CA GLY A 386 -8.64 2.72 -18.56
C GLY A 386 -9.17 2.42 -19.96
N GLN A 387 -9.68 3.44 -20.65
CA GLN A 387 -10.10 3.32 -22.05
C GLN A 387 -8.91 3.04 -22.99
N ALA A 388 -7.80 3.76 -22.82
CA ALA A 388 -6.62 3.64 -23.69
C ALA A 388 -5.95 2.25 -23.61
N PHE A 389 -5.65 1.76 -22.41
CA PHE A 389 -4.98 0.47 -22.19
C PHE A 389 -5.86 -0.71 -22.62
N THR A 390 -7.18 -0.63 -22.42
CA THR A 390 -8.14 -1.65 -22.90
C THR A 390 -8.14 -1.72 -24.43
N ARG A 391 -8.12 -0.55 -25.10
CA ARG A 391 -7.97 -0.46 -26.56
C ARG A 391 -6.63 -1.02 -27.04
N TYR A 392 -5.51 -0.59 -26.47
CA TYR A 392 -4.18 -1.05 -26.87
C TYR A 392 -4.00 -2.55 -26.66
N ARG A 393 -4.58 -3.11 -25.58
CA ARG A 393 -4.59 -4.55 -25.32
C ARG A 393 -5.32 -5.32 -26.44
N LEU A 394 -6.49 -4.85 -26.89
CA LEU A 394 -7.21 -5.51 -27.99
C LEU A 394 -6.45 -5.36 -29.32
N GLU A 395 -5.96 -4.16 -29.63
CA GLU A 395 -5.19 -3.88 -30.84
C GLU A 395 -3.90 -4.74 -30.90
N ALA A 396 -3.24 -4.99 -29.76
CA ALA A 396 -2.08 -5.88 -29.66
C ALA A 396 -2.46 -7.37 -29.82
N LEU A 397 -3.49 -7.83 -29.13
CA LEU A 397 -4.01 -9.20 -29.25
C LEU A 397 -4.61 -9.51 -30.64
N ARG A 398 -4.87 -8.49 -31.45
CA ARG A 398 -5.32 -8.59 -32.85
C ARG A 398 -4.27 -8.10 -33.86
N SER A 399 -3.04 -7.82 -33.43
CA SER A 399 -1.97 -7.26 -34.27
C SER A 399 -1.62 -8.14 -35.48
N ASP A 400 -1.86 -9.45 -35.37
CA ASP A 400 -1.70 -10.45 -36.42
C ASP A 400 -3.02 -11.06 -36.94
N ALA A 401 -4.19 -10.53 -36.56
CA ALA A 401 -5.50 -11.08 -36.91
C ALA A 401 -5.81 -11.02 -38.41
N VAL A 402 -5.32 -9.98 -39.09
CA VAL A 402 -5.34 -9.82 -40.55
C VAL A 402 -3.96 -9.31 -40.97
N THR A 403 -3.23 -10.10 -41.76
CA THR A 403 -1.86 -9.79 -42.22
C THR A 403 -1.62 -10.33 -43.61
N GLY A 404 -0.65 -9.76 -44.32
CA GLY A 404 -0.13 -10.33 -45.56
C GLY A 404 1.37 -10.55 -45.54
N GLN A 405 1.83 -11.36 -46.49
CA GLN A 405 3.24 -11.67 -46.75
C GLN A 405 3.50 -11.49 -48.24
N ALA A 406 4.55 -10.77 -48.60
CA ALA A 406 4.97 -10.57 -49.98
C ALA A 406 6.46 -10.84 -50.15
N SER A 407 6.88 -11.13 -51.37
CA SER A 407 8.29 -11.23 -51.75
C SER A 407 8.57 -10.62 -53.11
N GLY A 408 9.81 -10.18 -53.32
CA GLY A 408 10.25 -9.45 -54.50
C GLY A 408 11.70 -9.01 -54.40
N GLN A 409 12.07 -7.97 -55.16
CA GLN A 409 13.46 -7.52 -55.32
C GLN A 409 13.67 -6.05 -54.86
N ALA A 410 12.98 -5.63 -53.80
CA ALA A 410 12.84 -4.23 -53.39
C ALA A 410 13.46 -3.91 -52.01
N ILE A 411 14.76 -3.58 -51.98
CA ILE A 411 15.50 -3.23 -50.75
C ILE A 411 14.97 -1.98 -50.03
N ALA A 412 14.30 -1.07 -50.75
CA ALA A 412 13.72 0.15 -50.19
C ALA A 412 12.50 -0.09 -49.28
N VAL A 413 11.85 -1.26 -49.40
CA VAL A 413 10.79 -1.70 -48.48
C VAL A 413 11.41 -1.88 -47.09
N GLN A 414 10.84 -1.23 -46.08
CA GLN A 414 11.33 -1.31 -44.70
C GLN A 414 10.19 -1.03 -43.71
N PRO A 415 10.22 -1.58 -42.49
CA PRO A 415 9.25 -1.24 -41.45
C PRO A 415 9.25 0.27 -41.17
N GLY A 416 8.07 0.83 -40.94
CA GLY A 416 7.94 2.28 -40.70
C GLY A 416 7.78 3.13 -41.96
N LYS A 417 7.63 2.51 -43.13
CA LYS A 417 7.14 3.17 -44.35
C LYS A 417 5.97 2.37 -44.94
N LEU A 418 5.06 3.04 -45.61
CA LEU A 418 4.05 2.39 -46.44
C LEU A 418 4.68 1.93 -47.77
N PHE A 419 4.11 0.90 -48.40
CA PHE A 419 4.28 0.66 -49.84
C PHE A 419 2.92 0.65 -50.53
N THR A 420 2.87 1.09 -51.79
CA THR A 420 1.64 1.06 -52.59
C THR A 420 1.75 -0.04 -53.63
N LEU A 421 0.85 -1.03 -53.57
CA LEU A 421 0.76 -2.06 -54.60
C LEU A 421 -0.07 -1.55 -55.78
N PHE A 422 0.33 -1.87 -57.01
CA PHE A 422 -0.51 -1.75 -58.20
C PHE A 422 -0.34 -2.96 -59.13
N ASN A 423 -1.19 -3.07 -60.17
CA ASN A 423 -1.19 -4.16 -61.15
C ASN A 423 -1.53 -5.57 -60.58
N HIS A 424 -2.08 -5.66 -59.37
CA HIS A 424 -2.58 -6.92 -58.82
C HIS A 424 -3.97 -7.27 -59.41
N PRO A 425 -4.23 -8.51 -59.87
CA PRO A 425 -5.50 -8.89 -60.52
C PRO A 425 -6.76 -8.75 -59.66
N ARG A 426 -6.61 -8.78 -58.34
CA ARG A 426 -7.69 -8.51 -57.37
C ARG A 426 -7.60 -7.05 -56.95
N GLU A 427 -8.59 -6.25 -57.36
CA GLU A 427 -8.50 -4.78 -57.40
C GLU A 427 -8.37 -4.13 -56.01
N ASP A 428 -9.06 -4.65 -55.00
CA ASP A 428 -9.01 -4.16 -53.61
C ASP A 428 -7.63 -4.35 -52.93
N LEU A 429 -6.69 -5.06 -53.57
CA LEU A 429 -5.32 -5.19 -53.08
C LEU A 429 -4.37 -4.10 -53.63
N ASN A 430 -4.80 -3.34 -54.65
CA ASN A 430 -4.06 -2.21 -55.24
C ASN A 430 -4.20 -0.94 -54.37
N GLN A 431 -3.71 -1.00 -53.15
CA GLN A 431 -3.82 0.06 -52.14
C GLN A 431 -2.47 0.28 -51.40
N PRO A 432 -2.32 1.36 -50.61
CA PRO A 432 -1.23 1.47 -49.65
C PRO A 432 -1.34 0.41 -48.53
N TRP A 433 -0.21 -0.17 -48.18
CA TRP A 433 -0.02 -1.19 -47.14
C TRP A 433 1.11 -0.77 -46.20
N GLN A 434 1.01 -1.13 -44.92
CA GLN A 434 1.95 -0.77 -43.86
C GLN A 434 2.91 -1.95 -43.60
N VAL A 435 4.21 -1.75 -43.80
CA VAL A 435 5.23 -2.78 -43.54
C VAL A 435 5.45 -2.92 -42.02
N VAL A 436 5.30 -4.14 -41.51
CA VAL A 436 5.45 -4.49 -40.09
C VAL A 436 6.77 -5.21 -39.83
N GLY A 437 7.27 -5.97 -40.80
CA GLY A 437 8.55 -6.66 -40.77
C GLY A 437 9.11 -6.87 -42.16
N ALA A 438 10.44 -6.91 -42.28
CA ALA A 438 11.14 -7.16 -43.53
C ALA A 438 12.36 -8.05 -43.31
N SER A 439 12.68 -8.87 -44.31
CA SER A 439 13.86 -9.72 -44.37
C SER A 439 14.45 -9.61 -45.77
N HIS A 440 15.69 -9.15 -45.86
CA HIS A 440 16.40 -8.97 -47.13
C HIS A 440 17.65 -9.83 -47.12
N THR A 441 17.86 -10.60 -48.19
CA THR A 441 19.08 -11.37 -48.42
C THR A 441 19.73 -10.95 -49.72
N GLY A 442 21.03 -10.72 -49.69
CA GLY A 442 21.84 -10.42 -50.87
C GLY A 442 22.96 -11.42 -51.01
N SER A 443 23.28 -11.80 -52.24
CA SER A 443 24.43 -12.66 -52.57
C SER A 443 25.22 -12.05 -53.71
N GLN A 444 26.54 -11.96 -53.54
CA GLN A 444 27.49 -11.39 -54.49
C GLN A 444 28.62 -12.42 -54.72
N PRO A 445 28.36 -13.57 -55.41
CA PRO A 445 29.29 -14.70 -55.47
C PRO A 445 30.67 -14.31 -56.03
N GLN A 446 30.66 -13.42 -57.03
CA GLN A 446 31.80 -12.78 -57.67
C GLN A 446 32.81 -12.09 -56.72
N ALA A 447 32.47 -11.87 -55.45
CA ALA A 447 33.40 -11.36 -54.44
C ALA A 447 34.43 -12.40 -53.95
N ARG A 448 34.21 -13.70 -54.19
CA ARG A 448 35.02 -14.81 -53.67
C ARG A 448 35.93 -15.42 -54.74
N GLU A 449 37.21 -15.59 -54.43
CA GLU A 449 38.20 -16.27 -55.28
C GLU A 449 37.79 -17.68 -55.77
N THR A 450 36.98 -18.39 -55.00
CA THR A 450 36.57 -19.77 -55.30
C THR A 450 35.23 -19.87 -56.05
N ALA A 451 34.66 -18.76 -56.53
CA ALA A 451 33.36 -18.76 -57.22
C ALA A 451 33.50 -19.16 -58.71
N SER A 452 33.26 -20.43 -59.02
CA SER A 452 33.34 -20.97 -60.39
C SER A 452 31.99 -20.93 -61.15
N SER A 453 31.25 -19.83 -61.06
CA SER A 453 29.86 -19.73 -61.52
C SER A 453 29.52 -18.37 -62.13
N ASP A 454 28.86 -18.35 -63.30
CA ASP A 454 28.28 -17.17 -63.96
C ASP A 454 27.05 -16.58 -63.23
N SER A 455 26.97 -16.73 -61.90
CA SER A 455 25.87 -16.23 -61.07
C SER A 455 26.18 -14.81 -60.61
N GLY A 456 25.54 -13.83 -61.24
CA GLY A 456 25.66 -12.41 -60.87
C GLY A 456 25.02 -12.07 -59.52
N THR A 457 25.23 -10.83 -59.07
CA THR A 457 24.69 -10.34 -57.78
C THR A 457 23.17 -10.42 -57.74
N THR A 458 22.63 -10.99 -56.66
CA THR A 458 21.18 -11.17 -56.46
C THR A 458 20.71 -10.54 -55.16
N LEU A 459 19.46 -10.08 -55.15
CA LEU A 459 18.73 -9.55 -54.00
C LEU A 459 17.36 -10.22 -53.92
N HIS A 460 17.04 -10.81 -52.77
CA HIS A 460 15.69 -11.24 -52.42
C HIS A 460 15.19 -10.45 -51.22
N SER A 461 13.90 -10.10 -51.21
CA SER A 461 13.26 -9.36 -50.13
C SER A 461 11.90 -9.97 -49.84
N GLN A 462 11.67 -10.38 -48.59
CA GLN A 462 10.40 -10.89 -48.08
C GLN A 462 9.91 -9.95 -46.97
N PHE A 463 8.64 -9.59 -46.95
CA PHE A 463 8.11 -8.63 -45.98
C PHE A 463 6.65 -8.91 -45.59
N SER A 464 6.35 -8.63 -44.34
CA SER A 464 5.02 -8.75 -43.74
C SER A 464 4.35 -7.40 -43.61
N PHE A 465 3.05 -7.36 -43.83
CA PHE A 465 2.29 -6.10 -43.88
C PHE A 465 0.87 -6.22 -43.34
N ILE A 466 0.30 -5.06 -43.01
CA ILE A 466 -1.09 -4.86 -42.56
C ILE A 466 -1.71 -3.67 -43.31
N ARG A 467 -3.01 -3.43 -43.13
CA ARG A 467 -3.70 -2.29 -43.75
C ARG A 467 -3.06 -0.96 -43.29
N HIS A 468 -2.99 0.03 -44.18
CA HIS A 468 -2.40 1.35 -43.86
C HIS A 468 -3.13 2.13 -42.75
N ASN A 469 -4.35 1.75 -42.40
CA ASN A 469 -5.18 2.36 -41.36
C ASN A 469 -5.32 1.51 -40.08
N GLN A 470 -4.62 0.38 -40.00
CA GLN A 470 -4.63 -0.51 -38.84
C GLN A 470 -3.55 -0.07 -37.86
N HIS A 471 -3.92 0.36 -36.67
CA HIS A 471 -2.97 0.69 -35.61
C HIS A 471 -2.29 -0.61 -35.15
N TRP A 472 -0.98 -0.74 -35.38
CA TRP A 472 -0.20 -1.85 -34.84
C TRP A 472 0.20 -1.57 -33.40
N ARG A 473 0.26 -2.61 -32.57
CA ARG A 473 0.74 -2.57 -31.19
C ARG A 473 1.62 -3.79 -30.94
N PRO A 474 2.73 -3.65 -30.19
CA PRO A 474 3.47 -4.82 -29.71
C PRO A 474 2.63 -5.58 -28.67
N ALA A 475 2.83 -6.89 -28.58
CA ALA A 475 2.20 -7.69 -27.52
C ALA A 475 2.68 -7.23 -26.13
N PRO A 476 1.80 -7.10 -25.12
CA PRO A 476 2.20 -6.76 -23.75
C PRO A 476 3.18 -7.79 -23.20
N LEU A 477 4.30 -7.32 -22.67
CA LEU A 477 5.28 -8.16 -21.99
C LEU A 477 4.91 -8.35 -20.51
N PRO A 478 5.26 -9.50 -19.90
CA PRO A 478 5.17 -9.65 -18.45
C PRO A 478 6.05 -8.60 -17.76
N LYS A 479 5.60 -8.13 -16.60
CA LYS A 479 6.35 -7.22 -15.73
C LYS A 479 7.28 -8.04 -14.83
N PRO A 480 8.50 -7.57 -14.50
CA PRO A 480 9.26 -8.19 -13.42
C PRO A 480 8.43 -8.22 -12.15
N THR A 481 8.43 -9.37 -11.47
CA THR A 481 7.79 -9.57 -10.18
C THR A 481 8.78 -9.30 -9.05
N ILE A 482 8.25 -8.84 -7.92
CA ILE A 482 8.93 -8.95 -6.64
C ILE A 482 8.29 -10.14 -5.91
N ASP A 483 9.07 -11.21 -5.74
CA ASP A 483 8.57 -12.53 -5.33
C ASP A 483 8.18 -12.61 -3.84
N GLY A 484 8.47 -11.57 -3.06
CA GLY A 484 8.09 -11.47 -1.65
C GLY A 484 8.50 -10.15 -1.00
N PRO A 485 8.06 -9.89 0.25
CA PRO A 485 8.23 -8.59 0.89
C PRO A 485 9.70 -8.19 1.11
N GLN A 486 9.96 -6.90 1.03
CA GLN A 486 11.30 -6.30 1.13
C GLN A 486 11.39 -5.31 2.29
N ILE A 487 12.61 -5.11 2.79
CA ILE A 487 12.90 -4.08 3.79
C ILE A 487 13.08 -2.73 3.10
N ALA A 488 12.48 -1.68 3.66
CA ALA A 488 12.73 -0.30 3.28
C ALA A 488 12.81 0.63 4.51
N LYS A 489 13.49 1.77 4.36
CA LYS A 489 13.66 2.78 5.41
C LYS A 489 12.66 3.92 5.21
N VAL A 490 12.01 4.38 6.27
CA VAL A 490 11.09 5.54 6.21
C VAL A 490 11.87 6.84 6.06
N VAL A 491 11.44 7.71 5.14
CA VAL A 491 12.11 8.97 4.79
C VAL A 491 11.13 10.14 4.63
N GLY A 492 11.68 11.36 4.62
CA GLY A 492 10.94 12.61 4.58
C GLY A 492 11.89 13.82 4.62
N PRO A 493 11.38 15.03 4.84
CA PRO A 493 12.19 16.25 4.76
C PRO A 493 13.13 16.37 5.96
N ALA A 494 14.26 17.04 5.76
CA ALA A 494 15.28 17.23 6.79
C ALA A 494 14.73 18.00 8.01
N GLY A 495 15.03 17.51 9.22
CA GLY A 495 14.56 18.10 10.48
C GLY A 495 13.18 17.60 10.95
N GLU A 496 12.47 16.82 10.14
CA GLU A 496 11.23 16.16 10.58
C GLU A 496 11.45 14.77 11.18
N GLU A 497 10.53 14.37 12.04
CA GLU A 497 10.48 13.03 12.65
C GLU A 497 9.34 12.17 12.08
N ILE A 498 8.28 12.80 11.58
CA ILE A 498 7.07 12.15 11.06
C ILE A 498 6.68 12.87 9.76
N PHE A 499 6.49 12.13 8.68
CA PHE A 499 6.06 12.69 7.40
C PHE A 499 5.04 11.78 6.74
N CYS A 500 3.77 12.21 6.76
CA CYS A 500 2.65 11.46 6.19
C CYS A 500 1.60 12.36 5.55
N ASP A 501 0.80 11.80 4.66
CA ASP A 501 -0.34 12.48 4.03
C ASP A 501 -1.67 12.26 4.78
N GLN A 502 -2.76 12.83 4.25
CA GLN A 502 -4.12 12.73 4.80
C GLN A 502 -4.69 11.29 4.92
N TYR A 503 -4.01 10.30 4.33
CA TYR A 503 -4.38 8.88 4.39
C TYR A 503 -3.40 8.06 5.25
N GLY A 504 -2.48 8.72 5.97
CA GLY A 504 -1.44 8.06 6.76
C GLY A 504 -0.38 7.35 5.91
N ARG A 505 -0.25 7.71 4.62
CA ARG A 505 0.80 7.18 3.73
C ARG A 505 2.14 7.84 4.06
N ILE A 506 3.23 7.11 3.83
CA ILE A 506 4.62 7.57 4.08
C ILE A 506 5.45 7.47 2.80
N ARG A 507 6.67 8.02 2.80
CA ARG A 507 7.67 7.80 1.75
C ARG A 507 8.83 6.95 2.28
N LEU A 508 9.45 6.19 1.39
CA LEU A 508 10.45 5.17 1.71
C LEU A 508 11.72 5.32 0.84
N GLN A 509 12.85 4.85 1.35
CA GLN A 509 14.05 4.54 0.57
C GLN A 509 14.21 3.02 0.51
N PHE A 510 14.25 2.46 -0.70
CA PHE A 510 14.56 1.06 -0.92
C PHE A 510 16.08 0.84 -0.97
N PRO A 511 16.64 -0.25 -0.41
CA PRO A 511 18.08 -0.51 -0.41
C PRO A 511 18.69 -0.72 -1.81
N TRP A 512 17.89 -1.13 -2.80
CA TRP A 512 18.32 -1.31 -4.19
C TRP A 512 18.19 -0.04 -5.03
N ASP A 513 17.49 0.99 -4.57
CA ASP A 513 17.44 2.27 -5.26
C ASP A 513 18.71 3.07 -4.95
N ARG A 514 19.50 3.29 -6.00
CA ARG A 514 20.78 3.99 -5.98
C ARG A 514 20.67 5.47 -6.40
N TYR A 515 19.46 5.94 -6.72
CA TYR A 515 19.21 7.26 -7.28
C TYR A 515 18.43 8.17 -6.32
N GLY A 516 17.62 7.61 -5.43
CA GLY A 516 17.05 8.30 -4.27
C GLY A 516 18.11 8.80 -3.30
N LYS A 517 17.75 9.82 -2.52
CA LYS A 517 18.67 10.57 -1.63
C LYS A 517 18.33 10.37 -0.15
N SER A 518 17.47 9.39 0.17
CA SER A 518 16.85 9.21 1.49
C SER A 518 16.06 10.43 1.99
N ASP A 519 15.38 11.11 1.07
CA ASP A 519 14.66 12.38 1.27
C ASP A 519 13.15 12.26 1.02
N ASP A 520 12.43 13.40 1.09
CA ASP A 520 11.00 13.48 0.80
C ASP A 520 10.63 13.28 -0.68
N GLN A 521 11.59 12.96 -1.57
CA GLN A 521 11.34 12.68 -2.99
C GLN A 521 11.80 11.29 -3.41
N SER A 522 12.28 10.44 -2.49
CA SER A 522 12.86 9.13 -2.82
C SER A 522 11.83 8.04 -3.18
N SER A 523 10.54 8.21 -2.84
CA SER A 523 9.45 7.36 -3.37
C SER A 523 8.13 8.11 -3.51
N CYS A 524 7.12 7.47 -4.14
CA CYS A 524 5.73 7.89 -4.03
C CYS A 524 5.17 7.70 -2.60
N TRP A 525 3.91 8.09 -2.41
CA TRP A 525 3.20 7.94 -1.14
C TRP A 525 2.62 6.52 -0.97
N ILE A 526 3.27 5.73 -0.11
CA ILE A 526 3.03 4.29 0.11
C ILE A 526 2.06 4.09 1.28
N ARG A 527 1.03 3.26 1.10
CA ARG A 527 0.05 2.94 2.14
C ARG A 527 0.65 2.08 3.24
N VAL A 528 0.21 2.30 4.48
CA VAL A 528 0.68 1.58 5.67
C VAL A 528 -0.47 0.78 6.28
N SER A 529 -0.31 -0.55 6.33
CA SER A 529 -1.21 -1.45 7.05
C SER A 529 -1.27 -1.08 8.53
N GLN A 530 -2.48 -1.08 9.08
CA GLN A 530 -2.73 -0.87 10.51
C GLN A 530 -3.34 -2.13 11.11
N PRO A 531 -3.14 -2.42 12.41
CA PRO A 531 -3.72 -3.60 13.06
C PRO A 531 -5.27 -3.64 12.99
N TRP A 532 -5.91 -2.46 12.96
CA TRP A 532 -7.36 -2.34 12.84
C TRP A 532 -7.70 -0.99 12.18
N ALA A 533 -8.49 -0.98 11.11
CA ALA A 533 -8.87 0.26 10.41
C ALA A 533 -10.35 0.23 9.98
N GLY A 534 -11.13 1.20 10.45
CA GLY A 534 -12.53 1.43 10.11
C GLY A 534 -12.79 2.87 9.68
N GLN A 535 -14.05 3.21 9.39
CA GLN A 535 -14.43 4.55 8.91
C GLN A 535 -14.38 5.58 10.05
N GLY A 536 -13.21 6.20 10.26
CA GLY A 536 -12.99 7.21 11.30
C GLY A 536 -12.66 6.63 12.68
N TRP A 537 -12.35 5.33 12.76
CA TRP A 537 -12.03 4.61 14.00
C TRP A 537 -11.04 3.47 13.73
N GLY A 538 -10.40 2.95 14.78
CA GLY A 538 -9.41 1.88 14.70
C GLY A 538 -8.08 2.25 15.39
N MET A 539 -7.02 1.52 15.08
CA MET A 539 -5.66 1.77 15.56
C MET A 539 -4.85 2.51 14.49
N LEU A 540 -4.14 3.57 14.89
CA LEU A 540 -3.27 4.32 13.99
C LEU A 540 -1.92 4.60 14.64
N ALA A 541 -0.85 4.13 14.02
CA ALA A 541 0.51 4.45 14.43
C ALA A 541 1.35 4.71 13.18
N ILE A 542 1.63 5.98 12.86
CA ILE A 542 2.43 6.33 11.67
C ILE A 542 3.90 5.95 11.89
N PRO A 543 4.56 5.20 10.99
CA PRO A 543 6.00 4.96 11.04
C PRO A 543 6.79 6.28 10.96
N ARG A 544 7.81 6.43 11.81
CA ARG A 544 8.65 7.64 11.90
C ARG A 544 9.83 7.57 10.93
N ILE A 545 10.33 8.73 10.51
CA ILE A 545 11.53 8.84 9.66
C ILE A 545 12.70 8.12 10.34
N GLY A 546 13.44 7.34 9.56
CA GLY A 546 14.53 6.50 10.04
C GLY A 546 14.13 5.10 10.50
N GLN A 547 12.84 4.82 10.76
CA GLN A 547 12.38 3.47 11.10
C GLN A 547 12.43 2.53 9.89
N GLU A 548 12.38 1.23 10.18
CA GLU A 548 12.39 0.15 9.19
C GLU A 548 10.99 -0.44 9.03
N VAL A 549 10.61 -0.69 7.78
CA VAL A 549 9.30 -1.25 7.41
C VAL A 549 9.43 -2.40 6.43
N VAL A 550 8.50 -3.34 6.52
CA VAL A 550 8.32 -4.43 5.57
C VAL A 550 7.33 -3.97 4.50
N VAL A 551 7.78 -3.97 3.25
CA VAL A 551 7.03 -3.54 2.07
C VAL A 551 6.69 -4.77 1.23
N ASP A 552 5.41 -5.04 1.05
CA ASP A 552 4.88 -6.00 0.08
C ASP A 552 4.46 -5.28 -1.21
N PHE A 553 4.24 -6.02 -2.28
CA PHE A 553 3.94 -5.47 -3.62
C PHE A 553 2.67 -6.12 -4.16
N LEU A 554 1.64 -5.34 -4.44
CA LEU A 554 0.34 -5.87 -4.84
C LEU A 554 0.47 -6.59 -6.20
N HIS A 555 0.10 -7.87 -6.24
CA HIS A 555 0.34 -8.78 -7.39
C HIS A 555 1.83 -8.93 -7.77
N GLY A 556 2.75 -8.69 -6.82
CA GLY A 556 4.19 -8.64 -7.08
C GLY A 556 4.63 -7.44 -7.94
N ASP A 557 3.74 -6.49 -8.22
CA ASP A 557 4.00 -5.37 -9.14
C ASP A 557 4.88 -4.30 -8.47
N PRO A 558 6.10 -4.02 -8.99
CA PRO A 558 7.01 -3.03 -8.42
C PRO A 558 6.43 -1.61 -8.29
N ASP A 559 5.42 -1.26 -9.10
CA ASP A 559 4.77 0.05 -9.07
C ASP A 559 3.66 0.14 -8.00
N GLN A 560 3.32 -0.96 -7.31
CA GLN A 560 2.24 -1.02 -6.31
C GLN A 560 2.71 -1.47 -4.90
N PRO A 561 3.72 -0.80 -4.30
CA PRO A 561 4.18 -1.10 -2.93
C PRO A 561 3.11 -0.77 -1.87
N ILE A 562 3.12 -1.55 -0.78
CA ILE A 562 2.32 -1.36 0.43
C ILE A 562 3.10 -1.83 1.65
N VAL A 563 3.17 -1.02 2.71
CA VAL A 563 3.81 -1.43 3.98
C VAL A 563 2.87 -2.38 4.72
N THR A 564 3.33 -3.60 4.98
CA THR A 564 2.59 -4.66 5.66
C THR A 564 3.07 -4.90 7.10
N GLY A 565 4.34 -4.57 7.41
CA GLY A 565 4.94 -4.84 8.71
C GLY A 565 6.04 -3.84 9.09
N ARG A 566 6.66 -4.06 10.26
CA ARG A 566 7.73 -3.23 10.84
C ARG A 566 8.74 -4.11 11.57
N THR A 567 9.98 -3.66 11.62
CA THR A 567 11.10 -4.43 12.18
C THR A 567 11.95 -3.57 13.11
N TYR A 568 12.49 -4.22 14.14
CA TYR A 568 13.56 -3.68 14.96
C TYR A 568 14.90 -4.17 14.42
N HIS A 569 15.94 -3.32 14.49
CA HIS A 569 17.30 -3.62 14.04
C HIS A 569 18.32 -3.01 15.02
N ALA A 570 19.62 -3.20 14.79
CA ALA A 570 20.69 -2.84 15.75
C ALA A 570 20.70 -1.36 16.22
N SER A 571 20.15 -0.43 15.44
CA SER A 571 20.02 1.00 15.77
C SER A 571 18.59 1.45 16.11
N ASN A 572 17.60 0.57 15.91
CA ASN A 572 16.19 0.76 16.28
C ASN A 572 15.79 -0.47 17.10
N ILE A 573 16.24 -0.52 18.36
CA ILE A 573 16.07 -1.68 19.25
C ILE A 573 14.64 -1.75 19.83
N PRO A 574 14.14 -2.95 20.19
CA PRO A 574 12.86 -3.09 20.88
C PRO A 574 12.87 -2.42 22.26
N PRO A 575 11.71 -2.02 22.80
CA PRO A 575 11.59 -1.51 24.16
C PRO A 575 11.94 -2.57 25.20
N GLY A 576 12.41 -2.12 26.36
CA GLY A 576 12.87 -2.99 27.45
C GLY A 576 14.36 -3.32 27.36
N ALA A 577 14.74 -4.50 27.84
CA ALA A 577 16.12 -4.98 27.92
C ALA A 577 16.16 -6.47 27.55
N LEU A 578 15.79 -6.79 26.30
CA LEU A 578 15.80 -8.17 25.80
C LEU A 578 17.24 -8.71 25.72
N PRO A 579 17.48 -10.01 26.03
CA PRO A 579 16.50 -11.05 26.34
C PRO A 579 16.04 -11.11 27.82
N GLY A 580 16.44 -10.15 28.67
CA GLY A 580 16.02 -10.10 30.07
C GLY A 580 14.52 -9.85 30.22
N SER A 581 13.97 -8.84 29.53
CA SER A 581 12.54 -8.50 29.55
C SER A 581 11.66 -9.38 28.64
N LYS A 582 11.97 -10.67 28.52
CA LYS A 582 11.29 -11.61 27.59
C LYS A 582 9.84 -11.96 27.99
N THR A 583 9.44 -11.64 29.21
CA THR A 583 8.08 -11.81 29.77
C THR A 583 7.25 -10.54 29.69
N GLN A 584 7.76 -9.48 29.04
CA GLN A 584 7.09 -8.19 28.93
C GLN A 584 6.48 -7.96 27.55
N MET A 585 5.24 -7.49 27.52
CA MET A 585 4.57 -6.96 26.33
C MET A 585 4.30 -5.46 26.53
N ALA A 586 4.85 -4.61 25.64
CA ALA A 586 4.86 -3.16 25.82
C ALA A 586 4.32 -2.40 24.60
N PHE A 587 3.28 -1.60 24.81
CA PHE A 587 2.79 -0.59 23.87
C PHE A 587 3.39 0.77 24.22
N ARG A 588 4.70 0.93 23.93
CA ARG A 588 5.46 2.15 24.22
C ARG A 588 5.42 3.13 23.03
N SER A 589 5.11 4.39 23.31
CA SER A 589 5.20 5.51 22.37
C SER A 589 6.50 6.31 22.57
N LYS A 590 6.64 7.47 21.93
CA LYS A 590 7.72 8.44 22.18
C LYS A 590 7.16 9.84 22.00
N THR A 591 7.54 10.79 22.84
CA THR A 591 7.28 12.22 22.61
C THR A 591 7.75 12.63 21.21
N HIS A 592 7.01 13.50 20.53
CA HIS A 592 7.41 14.02 19.22
C HIS A 592 8.37 15.20 19.41
N LYS A 593 9.52 15.18 18.74
CA LYS A 593 10.59 16.21 18.86
C LYS A 593 10.97 16.55 20.32
N GLY A 594 10.96 15.54 21.19
CA GLY A 594 11.34 15.67 22.60
C GLY A 594 11.48 14.32 23.29
N GLU A 595 11.82 14.35 24.57
CA GLU A 595 12.08 13.17 25.39
C GLU A 595 10.82 12.62 26.07
N GLY A 596 10.90 11.36 26.51
CA GLY A 596 9.82 10.69 27.25
C GLY A 596 8.84 9.90 26.38
N TYR A 597 7.86 9.26 27.03
CA TYR A 597 6.92 8.32 26.40
C TYR A 597 5.63 8.14 27.21
N ASN A 598 4.56 7.73 26.53
CA ASN A 598 3.41 7.06 27.17
C ASN A 598 3.52 5.55 26.91
N GLU A 599 3.12 4.72 27.86
CA GLU A 599 3.24 3.26 27.79
C GLU A 599 2.08 2.53 28.48
N LEU A 600 1.63 1.44 27.86
CA LEU A 600 0.90 0.35 28.51
C LEU A 600 1.81 -0.89 28.49
N LEU A 601 2.14 -1.42 29.67
CA LEU A 601 3.08 -2.53 29.86
C LEU A 601 2.41 -3.66 30.64
N PHE A 602 2.53 -4.87 30.10
CA PHE A 602 2.17 -6.13 30.76
C PHE A 602 3.47 -6.87 31.11
N GLU A 603 3.57 -7.37 32.33
CA GLU A 603 4.61 -8.28 32.79
C GLU A 603 3.95 -9.60 33.17
N ASP A 604 4.33 -10.68 32.49
CA ASP A 604 3.79 -12.04 32.67
C ASP A 604 4.78 -12.96 33.44
N ALA A 605 5.76 -12.38 34.12
CA ALA A 605 6.69 -13.11 34.99
C ALA A 605 5.95 -13.68 36.22
N LYS A 606 5.84 -15.01 36.29
CA LYS A 606 5.07 -15.72 37.32
C LYS A 606 5.49 -15.34 38.75
N GLY A 607 4.54 -14.91 39.58
CA GLY A 607 4.76 -14.41 40.95
C GLY A 607 5.31 -12.98 41.00
N SER A 608 5.20 -12.24 39.90
CA SER A 608 5.60 -10.82 39.74
C SER A 608 4.79 -10.14 38.63
N GLU A 609 3.60 -10.69 38.33
CA GLU A 609 2.71 -10.25 37.27
C GLU A 609 2.26 -8.80 37.51
N ARG A 610 2.30 -7.96 36.48
CA ARG A 610 2.00 -6.53 36.65
C ARG A 610 1.51 -5.87 35.37
N LEU A 611 0.33 -5.25 35.46
CA LEU A 611 -0.12 -4.23 34.52
C LEU A 611 0.41 -2.86 34.98
N ALA A 612 1.10 -2.13 34.10
CA ALA A 612 1.56 -0.78 34.35
C ALA A 612 1.12 0.17 33.23
N LEU A 613 0.58 1.33 33.62
CA LEU A 613 0.16 2.40 32.72
C LEU A 613 0.95 3.66 33.07
N HIS A 614 1.63 4.24 32.07
CA HIS A 614 2.41 5.46 32.22
C HIS A 614 1.95 6.52 31.22
N ALA A 615 1.53 7.67 31.74
CA ALA A 615 1.23 8.86 30.96
C ALA A 615 2.32 9.92 31.18
N GLN A 616 2.85 10.49 30.09
CA GLN A 616 3.95 11.45 30.14
C GLN A 616 3.53 12.83 30.69
N LYS A 617 2.23 13.13 30.68
CA LYS A 617 1.66 14.42 31.12
C LYS A 617 0.24 14.22 31.66
N ASP A 618 -0.78 14.46 30.84
CA ASP A 618 -2.18 14.45 31.27
C ASP A 618 -2.80 13.05 31.05
N MET A 619 -3.40 12.47 32.09
CA MET A 619 -4.24 11.26 31.98
C MET A 619 -5.70 11.65 32.19
N HIS A 620 -6.57 11.33 31.23
CA HIS A 620 -7.99 11.66 31.27
C HIS A 620 -8.84 10.42 30.95
N THR A 621 -9.65 10.00 31.91
CA THR A 621 -10.57 8.86 31.79
C THR A 621 -12.00 9.36 31.75
N THR A 622 -12.83 8.81 30.85
CA THR A 622 -14.27 9.09 30.81
C THR A 622 -15.02 7.79 30.63
N VAL A 623 -15.68 7.34 31.69
CA VAL A 623 -16.67 6.27 31.64
C VAL A 623 -18.03 6.91 31.38
N LYS A 624 -18.85 6.28 30.52
CA LYS A 624 -20.17 6.81 30.12
C LYS A 624 -21.34 6.27 30.94
N ASP A 625 -21.10 5.17 31.63
CA ASP A 625 -22.04 4.45 32.49
C ASP A 625 -21.27 4.01 33.76
N ASN A 626 -21.29 2.74 34.15
CA ASN A 626 -20.72 2.25 35.40
C ASN A 626 -19.20 2.04 35.36
N GLN A 627 -18.52 2.40 36.46
CA GLN A 627 -17.11 2.09 36.70
C GLN A 627 -16.98 1.28 38.00
N SER A 628 -16.44 0.07 37.90
CA SER A 628 -16.07 -0.76 39.06
C SER A 628 -14.55 -0.79 39.26
N LEU A 629 -14.13 -1.12 40.48
CA LEU A 629 -12.75 -1.44 40.83
C LEU A 629 -12.78 -2.43 42.00
N VAL A 630 -12.09 -3.56 41.86
CA VAL A 630 -11.91 -4.56 42.90
C VAL A 630 -10.42 -4.83 43.05
N VAL A 631 -9.96 -4.97 44.29
CA VAL A 631 -8.62 -5.46 44.64
C VAL A 631 -8.85 -6.63 45.59
N GLU A 632 -8.63 -7.85 45.10
CA GLU A 632 -9.00 -9.07 45.83
C GLU A 632 -8.00 -9.41 46.95
N ALA A 633 -6.74 -9.02 46.77
CA ALA A 633 -5.66 -9.20 47.73
C ALA A 633 -4.64 -8.05 47.61
N GLY A 634 -4.03 -7.67 48.74
CA GLY A 634 -3.09 -6.55 48.82
C GLY A 634 -3.77 -5.18 48.90
N ASP A 635 -2.99 -4.13 48.74
CA ASP A 635 -3.37 -2.75 49.06
C ASP A 635 -3.70 -1.90 47.83
N ARG A 636 -4.57 -0.90 48.01
CA ARG A 636 -4.77 0.20 47.05
C ARG A 636 -4.16 1.49 47.59
N THR A 637 -3.02 1.89 47.05
CA THR A 637 -2.40 3.19 47.34
C THR A 637 -2.85 4.25 46.32
N LEU A 638 -3.11 5.47 46.79
CA LEU A 638 -3.28 6.67 45.96
C LEU A 638 -2.33 7.76 46.51
N THR A 639 -1.68 8.53 45.64
CA THR A 639 -0.75 9.58 46.07
C THR A 639 -0.71 10.72 45.06
N VAL A 640 -1.08 11.92 45.50
CA VAL A 640 -0.87 13.18 44.75
C VAL A 640 0.33 13.88 45.39
N GLN A 641 1.48 13.90 44.71
CA GLN A 641 2.71 14.50 45.26
C GLN A 641 2.66 16.04 45.26
N THR A 642 1.95 16.63 44.30
CA THR A 642 1.80 18.08 44.12
C THR A 642 0.45 18.38 43.48
N GLY A 643 -0.27 19.38 43.99
CA GLY A 643 -1.61 19.75 43.52
C GLY A 643 -2.73 19.12 44.36
N ASP A 644 -3.97 19.21 43.87
CA ASP A 644 -5.19 18.90 44.62
C ASP A 644 -5.90 17.63 44.11
N GLU A 645 -6.58 16.91 45.01
CA GLU A 645 -7.60 15.91 44.62
C GLU A 645 -9.00 16.53 44.72
N HIS A 646 -9.86 16.28 43.72
CA HIS A 646 -11.24 16.79 43.67
C HIS A 646 -12.24 15.66 43.38
N LYS A 647 -12.87 15.13 44.43
CA LYS A 647 -13.96 14.14 44.38
C LYS A 647 -15.31 14.88 44.36
N THR A 648 -16.19 14.62 43.39
CA THR A 648 -17.51 15.30 43.28
C THR A 648 -18.59 14.38 42.72
N VAL A 649 -19.60 14.08 43.53
CA VAL A 649 -20.82 13.38 43.11
C VAL A 649 -21.90 14.43 42.81
N LYS A 650 -22.22 14.66 41.53
CA LYS A 650 -23.19 15.69 41.12
C LYS A 650 -24.64 15.31 41.41
N GLN A 651 -24.94 14.01 41.38
CA GLN A 651 -26.23 13.39 41.70
C GLN A 651 -25.96 11.98 42.23
N GLY A 652 -26.78 11.47 43.16
CA GLY A 652 -26.51 10.23 43.89
C GLY A 652 -25.75 10.46 45.20
N ASN A 653 -25.29 9.35 45.80
CA ASN A 653 -24.69 9.32 47.13
C ASN A 653 -23.21 8.93 47.06
N LEU A 654 -22.45 9.22 48.13
CA LEU A 654 -21.16 8.60 48.42
C LEU A 654 -21.30 7.78 49.70
N THR A 655 -21.04 6.48 49.60
CA THR A 655 -21.02 5.54 50.74
C THR A 655 -19.64 4.92 50.85
N GLU A 656 -19.10 4.83 52.06
CA GLU A 656 -17.79 4.24 52.34
C GLU A 656 -17.94 3.32 53.56
N THR A 657 -17.70 2.02 53.38
CA THR A 657 -17.76 1.00 54.44
C THR A 657 -16.35 0.55 54.78
N ILE A 658 -15.93 0.71 56.03
CA ILE A 658 -14.58 0.34 56.51
C ILE A 658 -14.74 -0.58 57.72
N CYS A 659 -14.17 -1.79 57.65
CA CYS A 659 -14.32 -2.81 58.69
C CYS A 659 -13.39 -2.63 59.91
N GLN A 660 -12.43 -1.71 59.81
CA GLN A 660 -11.47 -1.36 60.86
C GLN A 660 -11.38 0.18 60.98
N THR A 661 -10.18 0.76 60.98
CA THR A 661 -9.99 2.20 61.22
C THR A 661 -10.19 3.05 59.97
N ARG A 662 -11.02 4.10 60.05
CA ARG A 662 -11.09 5.21 59.09
C ARG A 662 -10.42 6.44 59.71
N SER A 663 -9.17 6.72 59.33
CA SER A 663 -8.42 7.89 59.80
C SER A 663 -8.46 9.05 58.79
N THR A 664 -8.33 10.28 59.27
CA THR A 664 -8.20 11.50 58.46
C THR A 664 -7.29 12.50 59.17
N GLU A 665 -6.16 12.84 58.55
CA GLU A 665 -5.23 13.85 59.06
C GLU A 665 -5.15 15.03 58.07
N ALA A 666 -5.38 16.25 58.56
CA ALA A 666 -5.27 17.47 57.77
C ALA A 666 -5.11 18.70 58.69
N ASN A 667 -4.43 19.75 58.20
CA ASN A 667 -4.30 21.03 58.91
C ASN A 667 -5.65 21.73 59.13
N VAL A 668 -6.61 21.53 58.21
CA VAL A 668 -7.98 22.05 58.33
C VAL A 668 -8.97 21.01 57.79
N ILE A 669 -9.92 20.59 58.62
CA ILE A 669 -11.04 19.72 58.22
C ILE A 669 -12.32 20.58 58.18
N GLN A 670 -13.07 20.53 57.08
CA GLN A 670 -14.36 21.23 56.95
C GLN A 670 -15.47 20.26 56.56
N VAL A 671 -16.37 19.94 57.49
CA VAL A 671 -17.60 19.17 57.21
C VAL A 671 -18.80 20.12 57.19
N LYS A 672 -19.55 20.12 56.08
CA LYS A 672 -20.65 21.06 55.83
C LYS A 672 -21.82 20.34 55.16
N ALA A 673 -22.75 19.81 55.95
CA ALA A 673 -24.07 19.46 55.43
C ALA A 673 -24.81 20.74 55.00
N LYS A 674 -25.46 20.71 53.84
CA LYS A 674 -26.25 21.82 53.27
C LYS A 674 -27.60 21.28 52.82
N ALA A 675 -28.62 22.15 52.79
CA ALA A 675 -29.88 21.81 52.17
C ALA A 675 -29.70 21.55 50.66
N GLY A 676 -30.46 20.61 50.12
CA GLY A 676 -30.40 20.17 48.73
C GLY A 676 -31.62 19.34 48.33
N LYS A 677 -31.53 18.58 47.24
CA LYS A 677 -32.67 17.78 46.72
C LYS A 677 -33.21 16.73 47.69
N ALA A 678 -32.41 16.29 48.66
CA ALA A 678 -32.78 15.31 49.69
C ALA A 678 -33.35 15.95 50.98
N GLY A 679 -33.55 17.26 51.02
CA GLY A 679 -34.05 17.99 52.20
C GLY A 679 -33.02 18.91 52.83
N LEU A 680 -33.14 19.16 54.14
CA LEU A 680 -32.19 19.96 54.91
C LEU A 680 -30.86 19.23 55.15
N GLY A 681 -29.79 20.00 55.39
CA GLY A 681 -28.47 19.45 55.63
C GLY A 681 -28.30 18.94 57.07
N THR A 682 -28.29 17.62 57.26
CA THR A 682 -28.03 16.98 58.55
C THR A 682 -26.61 16.40 58.61
N GLN A 683 -25.96 16.51 59.77
CA GLN A 683 -24.78 15.70 60.11
C GLN A 683 -25.20 14.73 61.22
N LEU A 684 -24.98 13.43 61.00
CA LEU A 684 -25.32 12.37 61.95
C LEU A 684 -24.04 11.66 62.38
N TYR A 685 -23.88 11.49 63.69
CA TYR A 685 -22.81 10.71 64.30
C TYR A 685 -23.45 9.72 65.27
N GLN A 686 -23.07 8.45 65.15
CA GLN A 686 -23.54 7.36 66.01
C GLN A 686 -22.38 6.38 66.19
N ALA A 687 -22.19 5.91 67.42
CA ALA A 687 -21.22 4.89 67.79
C ALA A 687 -21.82 4.02 68.90
N GLU A 688 -21.33 2.79 69.05
CA GLU A 688 -21.79 1.84 70.07
C GLU A 688 -20.99 1.94 71.37
N ASP A 689 -19.73 2.40 71.29
CA ASP A 689 -18.79 2.52 72.42
C ASP A 689 -18.64 3.97 72.90
N ASN A 690 -18.02 4.86 72.11
CA ASN A 690 -17.92 6.28 72.47
C ASN A 690 -17.91 7.23 71.26
N ILE A 691 -18.24 8.50 71.53
CA ILE A 691 -17.96 9.65 70.67
C ILE A 691 -17.15 10.66 71.49
N THR A 692 -15.93 10.96 71.04
CA THR A 692 -15.01 11.89 71.72
C THR A 692 -14.60 13.04 70.79
N LEU A 693 -14.69 14.27 71.29
CA LEU A 693 -14.26 15.51 70.64
C LEU A 693 -13.21 16.20 71.52
N GLN A 694 -11.94 16.20 71.08
CA GLN A 694 -10.80 16.70 71.85
C GLN A 694 -10.22 17.99 71.23
N VAL A 695 -9.96 19.01 72.06
CA VAL A 695 -9.21 20.22 71.69
C VAL A 695 -8.21 20.56 72.80
N GLY A 696 -6.98 20.04 72.68
CA GLY A 696 -5.92 20.26 73.67
C GLY A 696 -6.29 19.70 75.05
N LYS A 697 -6.57 20.58 76.01
CA LYS A 697 -7.04 20.22 77.38
C LYS A 697 -8.57 20.15 77.53
N GLY A 698 -9.33 20.51 76.50
CA GLY A 698 -10.78 20.41 76.48
C GLY A 698 -11.24 19.09 75.83
N SER A 699 -12.21 18.41 76.45
CA SER A 699 -12.82 17.18 75.95
C SER A 699 -14.35 17.24 76.06
N ILE A 700 -15.04 16.72 75.05
CA ILE A 700 -16.44 16.28 75.16
C ILE A 700 -16.45 14.79 74.82
N GLU A 701 -16.96 13.98 75.72
CA GLU A 701 -16.95 12.52 75.69
C GLU A 701 -18.38 12.04 75.95
N MET A 702 -18.86 11.07 75.15
CA MET A 702 -20.19 10.50 75.26
C MET A 702 -20.13 8.99 75.08
N THR A 703 -20.62 8.25 76.08
CA THR A 703 -20.72 6.78 76.12
C THR A 703 -22.17 6.37 76.43
N PRO A 704 -22.55 5.08 76.35
CA PRO A 704 -23.87 4.60 76.76
C PRO A 704 -24.27 4.95 78.20
N GLU A 705 -23.29 5.12 79.09
CA GLU A 705 -23.50 5.40 80.52
C GLU A 705 -23.58 6.89 80.84
N HIS A 706 -22.88 7.75 80.08
CA HIS A 706 -22.66 9.14 80.48
C HIS A 706 -22.25 10.10 79.35
N ILE A 707 -22.42 11.41 79.61
CA ILE A 707 -21.82 12.51 78.84
C ILE A 707 -20.90 13.30 79.78
N ARG A 708 -19.64 13.48 79.38
CA ARG A 708 -18.61 14.20 80.14
C ARG A 708 -18.04 15.35 79.32
N VAL A 709 -18.17 16.57 79.83
CA VAL A 709 -17.53 17.77 79.32
C VAL A 709 -16.43 18.18 80.30
N ALA A 710 -15.19 18.26 79.88
CA ALA A 710 -14.08 18.64 80.75
C ALA A 710 -13.14 19.68 80.11
N PHE A 711 -12.53 20.51 80.95
CA PHE A 711 -11.45 21.40 80.56
C PHE A 711 -10.40 21.47 81.68
N GLY A 712 -9.29 20.76 81.51
CA GLY A 712 -8.30 20.60 82.58
C GLY A 712 -8.89 19.91 83.82
N SER A 713 -9.00 20.64 84.93
CA SER A 713 -9.54 20.15 86.21
C SER A 713 -11.02 20.46 86.44
N SER A 714 -11.70 21.14 85.52
CA SER A 714 -13.14 21.38 85.60
C SER A 714 -13.90 20.35 84.78
N VAL A 715 -14.94 19.73 85.34
CA VAL A 715 -15.70 18.63 84.74
C VAL A 715 -17.20 18.81 84.98
N ILE A 716 -18.00 18.56 83.95
CA ILE A 716 -19.45 18.38 84.02
C ILE A 716 -19.74 16.96 83.54
N LEU A 717 -20.42 16.16 84.37
CA LEU A 717 -20.74 14.76 84.13
C LEU A 717 -22.26 14.56 84.24
N LEU A 718 -22.89 14.12 83.16
CA LEU A 718 -24.31 13.75 83.11
C LEU A 718 -24.41 12.23 82.99
N ASN A 719 -25.16 11.57 83.88
CA ASN A 719 -25.42 10.13 83.80
C ASN A 719 -26.82 9.80 84.37
N SER A 720 -27.17 8.52 84.45
CA SER A 720 -28.45 8.04 84.99
C SER A 720 -28.72 8.43 86.46
N SER A 721 -27.70 8.85 87.21
CA SER A 721 -27.82 9.30 88.60
C SER A 721 -27.93 10.82 88.75
N GLY A 722 -27.77 11.60 87.68
CA GLY A 722 -27.96 13.05 87.67
C GLY A 722 -26.86 13.84 86.94
N VAL A 723 -26.69 15.10 87.35
CA VAL A 723 -25.67 16.01 86.82
C VAL A 723 -24.70 16.38 87.93
N PHE A 724 -23.44 16.06 87.74
CA PHE A 724 -22.34 16.34 88.66
C PHE A 724 -21.46 17.42 88.04
N VAL A 725 -21.05 18.41 88.84
CA VAL A 725 -20.13 19.48 88.42
C VAL A 725 -19.00 19.54 89.43
N ASP A 726 -17.76 19.47 88.94
CA ASP A 726 -16.54 19.56 89.74
C ASP A 726 -15.60 20.61 89.10
N GLY A 727 -14.81 21.28 89.94
CA GLY A 727 -13.86 22.31 89.53
C GLY A 727 -13.67 23.43 90.56
N PRO A 728 -12.68 24.32 90.36
CA PRO A 728 -12.25 25.29 91.38
C PRO A 728 -13.30 26.34 91.78
N ALA A 729 -14.32 26.56 90.96
CA ALA A 729 -15.47 27.40 91.26
C ALA A 729 -16.69 26.90 90.47
N ILE A 730 -17.86 26.83 91.12
CA ILE A 730 -19.10 26.36 90.53
C ILE A 730 -20.14 27.49 90.60
N GLY A 731 -20.64 27.91 89.44
CA GLY A 731 -21.68 28.94 89.31
C GLY A 731 -22.92 28.37 88.63
N LEU A 732 -24.08 28.45 89.30
CA LEU A 732 -25.36 27.99 88.77
C LEU A 732 -26.31 29.20 88.64
N ASN A 733 -26.84 29.43 87.44
CA ASN A 733 -27.82 30.48 87.11
C ASN A 733 -27.43 31.95 87.42
N ASN A 734 -26.13 32.24 87.67
CA ASN A 734 -25.64 33.61 87.86
C ASN A 734 -25.60 34.38 86.51
N GLY A 735 -26.62 35.18 86.25
CA GLY A 735 -26.75 35.95 85.01
C GLY A 735 -25.93 37.26 84.96
N SER A 736 -25.46 37.59 83.75
CA SER A 736 -24.91 38.87 83.29
C SER A 736 -23.49 39.32 83.73
N ALA A 737 -22.53 39.14 82.81
CA ALA A 737 -21.45 40.09 82.51
C ALA A 737 -20.95 39.83 81.06
N GLY A 738 -20.53 40.82 80.27
CA GLY A 738 -20.53 42.25 80.59
C GLY A 738 -19.65 43.18 79.73
N ALA A 739 -19.32 42.85 78.47
CA ALA A 739 -18.60 43.75 77.54
C ALA A 739 -18.82 43.32 76.08
N GLY A 740 -19.02 44.20 75.09
CA GLY A 740 -19.26 45.65 75.12
C GLY A 740 -19.39 46.21 73.70
N LEU A 741 -20.47 46.92 73.39
CA LEU A 741 -20.72 47.61 72.10
C LEU A 741 -20.75 49.13 72.37
N PRO A 742 -20.23 49.98 71.45
CA PRO A 742 -21.09 50.60 70.43
C PRO A 742 -20.32 50.98 69.13
N PRO A 743 -20.89 51.75 68.17
CA PRO A 743 -22.31 52.05 67.90
C PRO A 743 -22.75 51.61 66.48
N ALA A 744 -24.02 51.85 66.15
CA ALA A 744 -24.50 51.91 64.76
C ALA A 744 -24.53 53.36 64.26
N ALA A 745 -24.46 53.55 62.94
CA ALA A 745 -24.82 54.77 62.22
C ALA A 745 -25.66 54.39 60.99
N ALA A 746 -26.52 55.28 60.51
CA ALA A 746 -27.56 54.96 59.54
C ALA A 746 -27.55 55.87 58.31
N ASP A 747 -27.85 55.26 57.16
CA ASP A 747 -28.42 55.81 55.93
C ASP A 747 -27.66 56.92 55.16
N GLY A 748 -28.00 57.08 53.88
CA GLY A 748 -27.41 58.02 52.93
C GLY A 748 -26.45 57.37 51.93
N GLY A 749 -26.92 57.10 50.71
CA GLY A 749 -26.07 56.69 49.59
C GLY A 749 -25.99 57.77 48.50
N ASP A 750 -25.07 57.59 47.54
CA ASP A 750 -25.38 57.57 46.10
C ASP A 750 -24.17 57.10 45.26
N SER A 751 -24.39 56.84 43.97
CA SER A 751 -23.41 56.85 42.85
C SER A 751 -22.33 55.73 42.77
N ALA A 752 -22.71 54.68 42.03
CA ALA A 752 -22.06 54.23 40.78
C ALA A 752 -20.53 53.94 40.65
N SER A 753 -20.28 52.80 40.01
CA SER A 753 -19.28 52.53 38.94
C SER A 753 -17.86 51.98 39.26
N GLU A 754 -17.58 50.89 38.52
CA GLU A 754 -16.31 50.43 37.91
C GLU A 754 -15.05 50.08 38.74
N SER A 755 -14.83 48.76 38.81
CA SER A 755 -13.59 48.08 38.33
C SER A 755 -12.34 48.04 39.24
N GLY A 756 -11.32 47.33 38.77
CA GLY A 756 -9.93 47.57 39.17
C GLY A 756 -9.39 46.71 40.32
N SER A 757 -9.06 45.44 40.05
CA SER A 757 -8.10 44.71 40.90
C SER A 757 -6.70 45.31 40.80
N LEU A 758 -5.96 45.42 41.92
CA LEU A 758 -4.58 44.91 42.08
C LEU A 758 -3.98 45.31 43.44
N LEU A 759 -3.35 44.35 44.13
CA LEU A 759 -2.36 44.60 45.20
C LEU A 759 -1.11 43.73 44.95
N PRO A 760 0.08 44.32 44.81
CA PRO A 760 1.35 43.59 44.70
C PRO A 760 2.19 43.64 46.00
N ALA A 761 3.24 42.80 46.06
CA ALA A 761 4.29 42.70 47.09
C ALA A 761 3.83 42.29 48.52
N ALA A 762 4.46 41.39 49.29
CA ALA A 762 5.81 40.81 49.36
C ALA A 762 6.89 41.61 50.13
N VAL A 763 7.92 40.88 50.60
CA VAL A 763 9.24 41.33 51.14
C VAL A 763 9.37 41.56 52.67
N MET A 764 9.88 40.51 53.37
CA MET A 764 10.85 40.53 54.50
C MET A 764 10.45 41.08 55.90
N ALA A 765 11.19 40.84 57.00
CA ALA A 765 11.95 39.65 57.48
C ALA A 765 12.53 39.89 58.91
N ALA A 766 12.71 38.82 59.71
CA ALA A 766 13.40 38.75 61.03
C ALA A 766 12.82 39.67 62.14
N GLY A 767 13.05 39.47 63.45
CA GLY A 767 13.74 38.47 64.30
C GLY A 767 13.62 38.96 65.77
N LEU A 768 13.98 38.27 66.86
CA LEU A 768 14.55 36.94 67.14
C LEU A 768 14.22 36.59 68.63
N GLY A 769 14.50 35.36 69.09
CA GLY A 769 14.29 34.93 70.48
C GLY A 769 15.28 35.52 71.50
N PRO A 770 15.11 35.19 72.79
CA PRO A 770 15.85 34.07 73.41
C PRO A 770 14.90 33.16 74.24
N MET A 771 15.28 32.11 74.99
CA MET A 771 16.56 31.56 75.49
C MET A 771 16.61 30.02 75.28
N GLY A 772 17.75 29.33 75.45
CA GLY A 772 19.09 29.82 75.80
C GLY A 772 20.21 28.76 75.76
N MET A 773 21.45 29.28 75.80
CA MET A 773 22.78 28.72 76.16
C MET A 773 23.09 27.20 76.09
N ALA A 774 24.28 26.74 75.67
CA ALA A 774 25.47 27.37 75.05
C ALA A 774 26.38 26.24 74.45
N ALA A 775 26.94 26.35 73.24
CA ALA A 775 28.30 26.85 72.87
C ALA A 775 29.47 25.94 73.36
N LEU A 776 30.57 25.64 72.64
CA LEU A 776 31.14 26.01 71.31
C LEU A 776 31.72 24.73 70.61
N GLY A 777 32.10 24.67 69.33
CA GLY A 777 31.99 25.60 68.19
C GLY A 777 33.06 25.40 67.09
N SER A 778 32.86 25.95 65.88
CA SER A 778 33.80 26.07 64.72
C SER A 778 34.25 24.75 64.00
N MET A 779 34.54 24.68 62.68
CA MET A 779 34.41 25.60 61.53
C MET A 779 34.53 24.81 60.19
N GLY A 780 34.01 25.31 59.05
CA GLY A 780 34.61 25.05 57.71
C GLY A 780 33.84 24.24 56.63
N LEU A 781 33.04 24.95 55.82
CA LEU A 781 33.03 24.99 54.33
C LEU A 781 33.09 23.72 53.39
N ILE A 782 32.20 23.77 52.37
CA ILE A 782 32.35 23.32 50.95
C ILE A 782 31.98 21.86 50.53
N SER A 783 30.89 21.78 49.76
CA SER A 783 30.62 21.02 48.50
C SER A 783 30.67 19.47 48.38
N SER A 784 29.62 18.98 47.69
CA SER A 784 29.56 17.90 46.67
C SER A 784 29.82 16.41 47.01
N ALA A 785 28.78 15.63 46.68
CA ALA A 785 28.79 14.36 45.92
C ALA A 785 29.39 13.06 46.51
N SER A 786 28.51 12.04 46.59
CA SER A 786 28.69 10.62 46.22
C SER A 786 30.00 9.88 46.58
N ALA A 787 29.87 8.85 47.42
CA ALA A 787 30.95 7.90 47.77
C ALA A 787 30.54 6.44 47.48
N ALA A 788 31.52 5.54 47.41
CA ALA A 788 31.31 4.10 47.15
C ALA A 788 32.32 3.21 47.91
N THR A 789 31.94 1.94 48.17
CA THR A 789 32.80 0.80 48.60
C THR A 789 33.51 0.90 49.98
N PRO A 790 34.16 -0.17 50.56
CA PRO A 790 34.06 -1.64 50.33
C PRO A 790 34.09 -2.60 51.57
N ALA A 791 33.63 -3.86 51.36
CA ALA A 791 34.16 -5.21 51.75
C ALA A 791 34.76 -5.63 53.12
N SER A 792 34.48 -6.89 53.55
CA SER A 792 35.42 -7.92 54.09
C SER A 792 34.76 -9.34 54.24
N ALA A 793 35.52 -10.41 54.53
CA ALA A 793 35.13 -11.87 54.45
C ALA A 793 35.88 -12.73 55.56
N PRO A 794 36.14 -14.09 55.55
CA PRO A 794 35.98 -15.18 54.54
C PRO A 794 35.71 -16.68 55.01
N ARG A 795 35.49 -17.62 54.03
CA ARG A 795 35.89 -19.09 53.97
C ARG A 795 35.22 -20.17 54.90
N PRO A 796 35.35 -21.52 54.63
CA PRO A 796 35.82 -22.29 53.43
C PRO A 796 35.02 -23.57 52.97
N MET A 797 35.32 -24.03 51.73
CA MET A 797 35.30 -25.38 51.02
C MET A 797 34.95 -26.71 51.76
N PRO A 798 34.47 -27.82 51.07
CA PRO A 798 35.07 -28.45 49.85
C PRO A 798 34.16 -29.15 48.77
N THR A 799 34.80 -29.82 47.79
CA THR A 799 34.30 -30.55 46.56
C THR A 799 34.73 -32.05 46.57
N PRO A 800 34.53 -32.96 45.55
CA PRO A 800 34.03 -32.92 44.14
C PRO A 800 32.84 -33.93 43.89
N ALA A 801 32.54 -34.67 42.78
CA ALA A 801 33.17 -35.00 41.46
C ALA A 801 32.18 -35.56 40.38
N ASP A 802 32.69 -35.80 39.14
CA ASP A 802 32.37 -36.73 38.00
C ASP A 802 30.99 -37.44 37.81
N GLY A 803 30.51 -37.76 36.58
CA GLY A 803 31.01 -37.44 35.22
C GLY A 803 30.33 -38.18 34.01
N ALA A 804 30.47 -37.57 32.80
CA ALA A 804 30.46 -38.08 31.41
C ALA A 804 29.38 -39.02 30.75
N GLY A 805 28.91 -38.64 29.54
CA GLY A 805 28.30 -39.49 28.46
C GLY A 805 27.22 -38.76 27.63
N ARG A 806 27.33 -38.42 26.32
CA ARG A 806 27.40 -39.20 25.04
C ARG A 806 26.16 -40.08 24.74
N GLN A 807 25.52 -40.10 23.54
CA GLN A 807 25.73 -39.37 22.26
C GLN A 807 24.53 -39.58 21.27
N ALA A 808 24.43 -38.74 20.22
CA ALA A 808 23.77 -38.97 18.89
C ALA A 808 22.21 -38.98 18.72
N ALA A 809 21.80 -38.86 17.46
CA ALA A 809 20.44 -38.82 16.86
C ALA A 809 20.53 -39.53 15.45
N PRO A 810 19.61 -39.39 14.45
CA PRO A 810 18.20 -38.94 14.37
C PRO A 810 17.28 -39.96 13.63
N ALA A 811 16.01 -39.62 13.30
CA ALA A 811 15.27 -40.10 12.10
C ALA A 811 13.86 -39.48 11.93
N ASP A 812 13.45 -39.22 10.69
CA ASP A 812 12.06 -38.94 10.25
C ASP A 812 11.38 -40.21 9.70
N SER A 813 10.04 -40.29 9.70
CA SER A 813 9.22 -40.76 8.54
C SER A 813 7.70 -40.75 8.82
N GLN A 814 6.91 -40.71 7.74
CA GLN A 814 5.43 -40.69 7.74
C GLN A 814 4.83 -42.07 7.40
N ALA A 815 3.68 -42.42 7.96
CA ALA A 815 2.71 -43.35 7.33
C ALA A 815 1.29 -43.25 7.94
N THR A 816 0.28 -43.57 7.12
CA THR A 816 -1.13 -43.91 7.48
C THR A 816 -1.48 -45.20 6.68
N PRO A 817 -2.72 -45.79 6.61
CA PRO A 817 -4.02 -45.44 7.21
C PRO A 817 -4.92 -46.63 7.70
N ALA A 818 -6.18 -46.33 8.06
CA ALA A 818 -7.44 -47.06 7.76
C ALA A 818 -8.11 -48.13 8.68
N SER A 819 -9.42 -47.88 8.93
CA SER A 819 -10.61 -48.79 8.79
C SER A 819 -11.26 -49.62 9.95
N ALA A 820 -12.41 -49.10 10.44
CA ALA A 820 -13.76 -49.75 10.54
C ALA A 820 -14.00 -50.97 11.50
N PRO A 821 -15.24 -51.55 11.68
CA PRO A 821 -16.65 -51.08 11.53
C PRO A 821 -17.63 -51.49 12.71
N ARG A 822 -18.97 -51.31 12.52
CA ARG A 822 -20.17 -51.95 13.20
C ARG A 822 -20.75 -51.30 14.47
N SER A 823 -22.06 -51.36 14.83
CA SER A 823 -23.32 -51.69 14.10
C SER A 823 -24.62 -51.29 14.86
N MET A 824 -25.76 -51.21 14.14
CA MET A 824 -27.19 -50.98 14.56
C MET A 824 -27.83 -52.18 15.35
N PRO A 825 -29.04 -52.14 15.99
CA PRO A 825 -30.33 -51.55 15.52
C PRO A 825 -31.36 -50.96 16.55
N VAL A 826 -32.60 -50.65 16.08
CA VAL A 826 -33.71 -49.80 16.63
C VAL A 826 -35.06 -50.30 16.02
N PRO A 827 -36.27 -50.40 16.68
CA PRO A 827 -37.15 -49.30 17.19
C PRO A 827 -38.16 -49.63 18.35
N VAL A 828 -39.12 -48.72 18.69
CA VAL A 828 -40.63 -48.89 18.66
C VAL A 828 -41.46 -47.79 19.42
N ASN A 829 -42.37 -47.13 18.68
CA ASN A 829 -43.66 -46.42 18.91
C ASN A 829 -44.25 -45.94 20.28
N GLY A 830 -44.97 -44.79 20.21
CA GLY A 830 -46.07 -44.32 21.11
C GLY A 830 -46.73 -43.00 20.60
N ALA A 831 -48.04 -42.72 20.79
CA ALA A 831 -48.74 -41.57 20.12
C ALA A 831 -50.06 -41.01 20.74
N GLY A 832 -50.40 -39.74 20.41
CA GLY A 832 -51.69 -39.00 20.67
C GLY A 832 -51.43 -37.47 20.85
N ARG A 833 -52.00 -36.49 20.10
CA ARG A 833 -53.40 -35.96 19.92
C ARG A 833 -54.04 -35.39 21.20
N GLN A 834 -54.70 -34.20 21.30
CA GLN A 834 -55.04 -32.97 20.50
C GLN A 834 -55.54 -31.88 21.53
N ALA A 835 -55.88 -30.58 21.32
CA ALA A 835 -56.09 -29.59 20.23
C ALA A 835 -55.64 -28.15 20.74
N VAL A 836 -55.76 -26.91 20.17
CA VAL A 836 -56.61 -26.11 19.21
C VAL A 836 -57.89 -25.47 19.82
N PRO A 837 -58.27 -24.15 19.66
CA PRO A 837 -57.62 -22.93 19.06
C PRO A 837 -57.67 -21.57 19.89
N ALA A 838 -57.10 -20.47 19.32
CA ALA A 838 -57.39 -19.00 19.45
C ALA A 838 -57.67 -18.31 20.82
N GLY A 839 -57.28 -17.06 21.14
CA GLY A 839 -56.68 -15.89 20.46
C GLY A 839 -56.71 -14.68 21.44
N SER A 840 -56.44 -13.38 21.17
CA SER A 840 -55.78 -12.62 20.08
C SER A 840 -55.65 -11.12 20.50
N GLN A 841 -54.63 -10.36 20.03
CA GLN A 841 -54.39 -8.88 20.22
C GLN A 841 -54.13 -8.36 21.67
N VAL A 842 -53.41 -7.27 22.00
CA VAL A 842 -52.23 -6.49 21.53
C VAL A 842 -52.09 -5.24 22.46
N ALA A 843 -50.86 -4.83 22.82
CA ALA A 843 -50.42 -3.51 23.40
C ALA A 843 -50.98 -2.94 24.74
N ALA A 844 -50.13 -2.96 25.79
CA ALA A 844 -49.31 -1.83 26.37
C ALA A 844 -49.89 -0.38 26.50
N PRO A 845 -49.27 0.56 27.29
CA PRO A 845 -48.20 0.47 28.31
C PRO A 845 -48.45 1.26 29.65
N SER A 846 -47.52 1.18 30.63
CA SER A 846 -46.82 2.33 31.31
C SER A 846 -46.57 2.28 32.84
N ALA A 847 -45.26 2.31 33.19
CA ALA A 847 -44.56 2.94 34.33
C ALA A 847 -44.85 2.62 35.84
N PRO A 848 -43.84 2.76 36.77
CA PRO A 848 -43.83 2.12 38.10
C PRO A 848 -43.72 3.12 39.31
N PRO A 849 -43.60 2.65 40.59
CA PRO A 849 -42.28 2.32 41.17
C PRO A 849 -42.22 1.14 42.17
N VAL A 850 -41.00 0.84 42.65
CA VAL A 850 -40.53 -0.19 43.62
C VAL A 850 -41.09 -0.03 45.07
N SER A 851 -41.04 -1.02 46.00
CA SER A 851 -40.17 -2.21 46.16
C SER A 851 -40.76 -3.35 47.04
N ALA A 852 -40.24 -4.58 46.88
CA ALA A 852 -40.24 -5.78 47.78
C ALA A 852 -41.50 -6.10 48.65
N THR A 853 -42.09 -7.30 48.60
CA THR A 853 -41.48 -8.60 48.97
C THR A 853 -42.37 -9.79 48.54
N ASN A 854 -41.76 -10.94 48.18
CA ASN A 854 -42.34 -12.28 47.99
C ASN A 854 -43.76 -12.43 47.40
N LEU A 855 -43.85 -12.88 46.14
CA LEU A 855 -44.98 -13.70 45.67
C LEU A 855 -44.58 -14.62 44.52
N THR A 856 -45.14 -15.83 44.50
CA THR A 856 -44.85 -16.88 43.51
C THR A 856 -45.68 -16.72 42.23
N THR A 857 -45.03 -16.44 41.10
CA THR A 857 -45.36 -17.02 39.77
C THR A 857 -44.31 -16.60 38.74
N SER A 858 -43.77 -17.55 37.96
CA SER A 858 -43.03 -17.19 36.74
C SER A 858 -44.02 -16.78 35.66
N THR A 859 -44.17 -15.47 35.44
CA THR A 859 -45.00 -14.92 34.37
C THR A 859 -44.38 -15.29 33.03
N LYS A 860 -45.07 -16.12 32.23
CA LYS A 860 -44.57 -16.52 30.92
C LYS A 860 -44.37 -15.28 30.05
N LYS A 861 -43.12 -15.05 29.61
CA LYS A 861 -42.73 -13.90 28.81
C LYS A 861 -43.18 -14.10 27.36
N THR A 862 -43.48 -13.00 26.69
CA THR A 862 -43.58 -12.90 25.22
C THR A 862 -42.48 -11.96 24.74
N MET A 863 -42.19 -11.93 23.45
CA MET A 863 -41.20 -11.01 22.88
C MET A 863 -41.59 -9.55 23.14
N GLY A 864 -40.59 -8.71 23.42
CA GLY A 864 -40.74 -7.26 23.46
C GLY A 864 -41.01 -6.68 22.08
N GLN A 865 -41.54 -5.45 22.03
CA GLN A 865 -41.83 -4.76 20.77
C GLN A 865 -40.56 -4.54 19.94
N ASP A 866 -39.46 -4.16 20.58
CA ASP A 866 -38.16 -3.96 19.93
C ASP A 866 -37.61 -5.27 19.34
N GLY A 867 -37.79 -6.39 20.04
CA GLY A 867 -37.46 -7.73 19.53
C GLY A 867 -38.34 -8.17 18.36
N LEU A 868 -39.64 -7.87 18.40
CA LEU A 868 -40.57 -8.14 17.30
C LEU A 868 -40.22 -7.35 16.05
N ASP A 869 -39.95 -6.05 16.17
CA ASP A 869 -39.65 -5.18 15.04
C ASP A 869 -38.25 -5.45 14.45
N LEU A 870 -37.26 -5.78 15.29
CA LEU A 870 -35.95 -6.24 14.81
C LEU A 870 -36.05 -7.61 14.11
N LEU A 871 -36.81 -8.57 14.64
CA LEU A 871 -37.01 -9.88 14.00
C LEU A 871 -37.74 -9.73 12.65
N LYS A 872 -38.82 -8.93 12.58
CA LYS A 872 -39.47 -8.54 11.32
C LYS A 872 -38.49 -7.92 10.33
N GLY A 873 -37.65 -6.99 10.80
CA GLY A 873 -36.63 -6.32 10.01
C GLY A 873 -35.57 -7.29 9.45
N ILE A 874 -35.16 -8.28 10.25
CA ILE A 874 -34.22 -9.32 9.82
C ILE A 874 -34.86 -10.22 8.75
N GLU A 875 -36.00 -10.85 9.04
CA GLU A 875 -36.64 -11.83 8.13
C GLU A 875 -37.13 -11.17 6.82
N SER A 876 -37.54 -9.90 6.87
CA SER A 876 -37.98 -9.07 5.73
C SER A 876 -39.26 -9.56 5.02
N LEU A 877 -40.32 -8.74 5.00
CA LEU A 877 -41.63 -9.13 4.49
C LEU A 877 -41.62 -9.60 3.02
N ARG A 878 -42.14 -10.81 2.76
CA ARG A 878 -42.33 -11.38 1.41
C ARG A 878 -43.76 -11.87 1.20
N LEU A 879 -44.57 -11.08 0.49
CA LEU A 879 -45.99 -11.38 0.20
C LEU A 879 -46.24 -12.51 -0.83
N LYS A 880 -45.18 -13.10 -1.41
CA LYS A 880 -45.26 -14.24 -2.33
C LYS A 880 -44.26 -15.32 -1.94
N PRO A 881 -44.56 -16.61 -2.17
CA PRO A 881 -43.63 -17.69 -1.91
C PRO A 881 -42.28 -17.48 -2.58
N TYR A 882 -41.21 -17.64 -1.82
CA TYR A 882 -39.83 -17.57 -2.30
C TYR A 882 -39.03 -18.75 -1.77
N ASP A 883 -37.98 -19.12 -2.48
CA ASP A 883 -37.03 -20.13 -2.06
C ASP A 883 -36.00 -19.53 -1.08
N ASP A 884 -35.93 -20.08 0.14
CA ASP A 884 -35.11 -19.56 1.25
C ASP A 884 -33.61 -19.48 0.95
N GLN A 885 -33.09 -20.36 0.10
CA GLN A 885 -31.68 -20.43 -0.28
C GLN A 885 -31.30 -19.44 -1.38
N THR A 886 -32.21 -19.18 -2.32
CA THR A 886 -31.92 -18.34 -3.50
C THR A 886 -32.58 -16.97 -3.46
N GLY A 887 -33.52 -16.72 -2.54
CA GLY A 887 -34.28 -15.47 -2.42
C GLY A 887 -35.24 -15.20 -3.60
N LYS A 888 -35.43 -16.17 -4.49
CA LYS A 888 -36.23 -16.05 -5.73
C LYS A 888 -37.67 -16.50 -5.49
N THR A 889 -38.63 -15.77 -6.04
CA THR A 889 -40.05 -16.15 -6.03
C THR A 889 -40.26 -17.51 -6.72
N VAL A 890 -41.02 -18.41 -6.11
CA VAL A 890 -41.32 -19.74 -6.65
C VAL A 890 -42.81 -19.88 -7.00
N THR A 891 -43.08 -20.53 -8.13
CA THR A 891 -44.45 -20.79 -8.65
C THR A 891 -44.87 -22.25 -8.51
N LYS A 892 -44.02 -23.09 -7.91
CA LYS A 892 -44.27 -24.49 -7.55
C LYS A 892 -43.57 -24.77 -6.22
N TRP A 893 -44.09 -25.68 -5.40
CA TRP A 893 -43.47 -26.01 -4.12
C TRP A 893 -42.04 -26.53 -4.28
N THR A 894 -41.08 -25.88 -3.61
CA THR A 894 -39.70 -26.34 -3.44
C THR A 894 -39.40 -26.62 -1.97
N LYS A 895 -38.39 -27.44 -1.69
CA LYS A 895 -37.89 -27.67 -0.34
C LYS A 895 -37.08 -26.45 0.12
N GLY A 896 -37.76 -25.52 0.78
CA GLY A 896 -37.26 -24.17 1.09
C GLY A 896 -38.28 -23.06 0.80
N ALA A 897 -39.42 -23.38 0.18
CA ALA A 897 -40.49 -22.42 -0.09
C ALA A 897 -40.98 -21.75 1.21
N THR A 898 -40.91 -20.43 1.27
CA THR A 898 -41.09 -19.59 2.46
C THR A 898 -41.92 -18.34 2.10
N ILE A 899 -42.65 -17.76 3.04
CA ILE A 899 -43.53 -16.59 2.83
C ILE A 899 -43.65 -15.71 4.08
N GLY A 900 -44.18 -14.49 3.95
CA GLY A 900 -44.37 -13.54 5.04
C GLY A 900 -43.04 -13.10 5.66
N TYR A 901 -42.99 -13.10 6.98
CA TYR A 901 -41.76 -12.96 7.76
C TYR A 901 -41.24 -14.38 8.12
N GLY A 902 -40.44 -14.98 7.22
CA GLY A 902 -39.72 -16.24 7.52
C GLY A 902 -40.53 -17.55 7.62
N LYS A 903 -41.82 -17.58 7.24
CA LYS A 903 -42.66 -18.79 7.38
C LYS A 903 -42.39 -19.82 6.29
N LEU A 904 -41.70 -20.91 6.63
CA LEU A 904 -41.56 -22.10 5.77
C LEU A 904 -42.94 -22.74 5.47
N ILE A 905 -43.17 -23.06 4.20
CA ILE A 905 -44.39 -23.69 3.67
C ILE A 905 -44.16 -25.21 3.53
N GLU A 906 -44.91 -26.01 4.29
CA GLU A 906 -44.94 -27.47 4.06
C GLU A 906 -45.68 -27.80 2.76
N LYS A 907 -45.33 -28.93 2.12
CA LYS A 907 -45.94 -29.34 0.84
C LYS A 907 -47.47 -29.45 0.88
N LYS A 908 -48.04 -29.76 2.05
CA LYS A 908 -49.50 -29.86 2.28
C LYS A 908 -50.20 -28.50 2.27
N ASP A 909 -49.50 -27.43 2.64
CA ASP A 909 -50.01 -26.06 2.78
C ASP A 909 -49.73 -25.21 1.52
N TRP A 910 -49.05 -25.77 0.52
CA TRP A 910 -48.67 -25.05 -0.70
C TRP A 910 -49.87 -24.43 -1.42
N ASP A 911 -50.97 -25.17 -1.57
CA ASP A 911 -52.16 -24.68 -2.25
C ASP A 911 -52.88 -23.53 -1.51
N THR A 912 -52.54 -23.28 -0.25
CA THR A 912 -53.01 -22.12 0.52
C THR A 912 -52.17 -20.86 0.27
N TYR A 913 -50.87 -21.01 -0.03
CA TYR A 913 -49.92 -19.88 -0.09
C TYR A 913 -49.38 -19.57 -1.50
N LYS A 914 -49.57 -20.47 -2.48
CA LYS A 914 -49.01 -20.38 -3.84
C LYS A 914 -49.28 -19.05 -4.58
N ASP A 915 -50.45 -18.45 -4.33
CA ASP A 915 -50.91 -17.23 -5.02
C ASP A 915 -50.44 -15.93 -4.31
N GLY A 916 -49.92 -16.06 -3.09
CA GLY A 916 -49.48 -14.97 -2.21
C GLY A 916 -50.35 -14.79 -0.97
N ILE A 917 -50.00 -13.81 -0.13
CA ILE A 917 -50.78 -13.35 1.03
C ILE A 917 -50.77 -11.82 1.10
N THR A 918 -51.74 -11.25 1.80
CA THR A 918 -51.75 -9.83 2.17
C THR A 918 -50.80 -9.52 3.34
N GLU A 919 -50.60 -8.24 3.63
CA GLU A 919 -49.75 -7.79 4.74
C GLU A 919 -50.38 -8.11 6.11
N ASP A 920 -51.71 -7.99 6.25
CA ASP A 920 -52.46 -8.39 7.45
C ASP A 920 -52.41 -9.91 7.69
N GLU A 921 -52.51 -10.72 6.63
CA GLU A 921 -52.32 -12.17 6.72
C GLU A 921 -50.87 -12.54 7.10
N ALA A 922 -49.87 -11.77 6.63
CA ALA A 922 -48.47 -11.96 7.01
C ALA A 922 -48.20 -11.59 8.48
N GLU A 923 -48.85 -10.54 8.99
CA GLU A 923 -48.89 -10.15 10.41
C GLU A 923 -49.43 -11.27 11.29
N GLU A 924 -50.61 -11.82 10.98
CA GLU A 924 -51.22 -12.92 11.74
C GLU A 924 -50.40 -14.22 11.63
N LEU A 925 -49.91 -14.54 10.43
CA LEU A 925 -49.09 -15.73 10.18
C LEU A 925 -47.76 -15.68 10.94
N PHE A 926 -47.15 -14.49 11.09
CA PHE A 926 -45.96 -14.28 11.90
C PHE A 926 -46.24 -14.49 13.39
N LYS A 927 -47.26 -13.80 13.95
CA LYS A 927 -47.68 -13.96 15.36
C LYS A 927 -47.97 -15.43 15.71
N LYS A 928 -48.71 -16.14 14.83
CA LYS A 928 -49.02 -17.58 14.96
C LYS A 928 -47.81 -18.50 14.80
N THR A 929 -46.76 -18.05 14.11
CA THR A 929 -45.51 -18.81 13.92
C THR A 929 -44.48 -18.55 15.01
N LEU A 930 -44.53 -17.40 15.69
CA LEU A 930 -43.62 -17.03 16.77
C LEU A 930 -43.94 -17.73 18.10
N ALA A 931 -45.23 -17.84 18.46
CA ALA A 931 -45.67 -18.39 19.76
C ALA A 931 -45.11 -19.77 20.16
N PRO A 932 -44.87 -20.75 19.24
CA PRO A 932 -44.18 -21.99 19.58
C PRO A 932 -42.74 -21.79 20.08
N PHE A 933 -42.03 -20.77 19.59
CA PHE A 933 -40.66 -20.46 20.01
C PHE A 933 -40.63 -19.75 21.36
N GLU A 934 -41.51 -18.77 21.57
CA GLU A 934 -41.71 -18.14 22.90
C GLU A 934 -42.02 -19.21 23.96
N LYS A 935 -42.93 -20.14 23.65
CA LYS A 935 -43.24 -21.29 24.51
C LYS A 935 -42.01 -22.18 24.75
N THR A 936 -41.20 -22.42 23.73
CA THR A 936 -39.98 -23.25 23.86
C THR A 936 -38.95 -22.60 24.79
N VAL A 937 -38.74 -21.27 24.71
CA VAL A 937 -37.86 -20.55 25.63
C VAL A 937 -38.42 -20.56 27.06
N ASN A 938 -39.71 -20.25 27.25
CA ASN A 938 -40.35 -20.29 28.57
C ASN A 938 -40.36 -21.67 29.23
N ASP A 939 -40.49 -22.74 28.46
CA ASP A 939 -40.54 -24.10 29.00
C ASP A 939 -39.13 -24.73 29.17
N GLY A 940 -38.10 -24.15 28.54
CA GLY A 940 -36.70 -24.63 28.61
C GLY A 940 -35.78 -23.88 29.57
N ILE A 941 -36.10 -22.61 29.89
CA ILE A 941 -35.30 -21.79 30.80
C ILE A 941 -35.70 -22.04 32.26
N THR A 942 -34.71 -22.31 33.11
CA THR A 942 -34.89 -22.59 34.55
C THR A 942 -34.29 -21.51 35.47
N LYS A 943 -33.52 -20.58 34.91
CA LYS A 943 -32.92 -19.43 35.60
C LYS A 943 -33.75 -18.16 35.36
N GLU A 944 -33.74 -17.22 36.28
CA GLU A 944 -34.37 -15.92 36.04
C GLU A 944 -33.59 -15.13 34.97
N ILE A 945 -34.30 -14.64 33.94
CA ILE A 945 -33.74 -13.85 32.83
C ILE A 945 -34.54 -12.56 32.62
N ASN A 946 -33.86 -11.52 32.16
CA ASN A 946 -34.48 -10.24 31.82
C ASN A 946 -35.22 -10.32 30.46
N GLN A 947 -35.79 -9.20 30.00
CA GLN A 947 -36.58 -9.18 28.76
C GLN A 947 -35.70 -9.33 27.51
N ASN A 948 -34.56 -8.64 27.44
CA ASN A 948 -33.69 -8.69 26.27
C ASN A 948 -33.00 -10.05 26.11
N GLN A 949 -32.66 -10.73 27.20
CA GLN A 949 -32.22 -12.13 27.18
C GLN A 949 -33.31 -13.05 26.62
N PHE A 950 -34.57 -12.87 27.03
CA PHE A 950 -35.70 -13.66 26.51
C PHE A 950 -35.95 -13.40 25.02
N ASP A 951 -35.90 -12.15 24.56
CA ASP A 951 -36.06 -11.78 23.16
C ASP A 951 -34.93 -12.38 22.31
N ALA A 952 -33.67 -12.24 22.75
CA ALA A 952 -32.50 -12.81 22.07
C ALA A 952 -32.58 -14.34 21.95
N LEU A 953 -32.94 -15.03 23.04
CA LEU A 953 -33.15 -16.48 23.04
C LEU A 953 -34.31 -16.89 22.12
N THR A 954 -35.37 -16.09 22.03
CA THR A 954 -36.51 -16.37 21.15
C THR A 954 -36.14 -16.14 19.68
N MET A 955 -35.40 -15.09 19.35
CA MET A 955 -34.87 -14.83 18.00
C MET A 955 -33.89 -15.90 17.53
N PHE A 956 -33.06 -16.42 18.44
CA PHE A 956 -32.16 -17.55 18.22
C PHE A 956 -32.95 -18.85 18.00
N ALA A 957 -33.91 -19.17 18.88
CA ALA A 957 -34.79 -20.34 18.77
C ALA A 957 -35.63 -20.34 17.48
N TYR A 958 -36.13 -19.18 17.07
CA TYR A 958 -36.83 -18.98 15.80
C TYR A 958 -35.96 -19.38 14.60
N ASN A 959 -34.66 -19.05 14.65
CA ASN A 959 -33.73 -19.29 13.55
C ASN A 959 -33.19 -20.73 13.48
N ILE A 960 -32.89 -21.36 14.63
CA ILE A 960 -32.33 -22.73 14.67
C ILE A 960 -33.38 -23.83 14.86
N GLY A 961 -34.65 -23.46 15.07
CA GLY A 961 -35.75 -24.36 15.35
C GLY A 961 -35.83 -24.77 16.83
N ALA A 962 -37.05 -25.00 17.32
CA ALA A 962 -37.30 -25.36 18.74
C ALA A 962 -36.51 -26.58 19.22
N LYS A 963 -36.29 -27.60 18.35
CA LYS A 963 -35.41 -28.74 18.67
C LYS A 963 -33.95 -28.33 18.77
N GLY A 964 -33.45 -27.51 17.84
CA GLY A 964 -32.07 -27.01 17.86
C GLY A 964 -31.78 -26.21 19.13
N PHE A 965 -32.75 -25.40 19.59
CA PHE A 965 -32.69 -24.68 20.86
C PHE A 965 -32.57 -25.63 22.06
N ASN A 966 -33.49 -26.59 22.19
CA ASN A 966 -33.51 -27.54 23.31
C ASN A 966 -32.27 -28.45 23.38
N ASP A 967 -31.71 -28.83 22.24
CA ASP A 967 -30.49 -29.65 22.18
C ASP A 967 -29.19 -28.82 22.42
N SER A 968 -29.27 -27.49 22.41
CA SER A 968 -28.09 -26.60 22.34
C SER A 968 -27.24 -26.52 23.61
N SER A 969 -25.95 -26.25 23.44
CA SER A 969 -25.05 -25.83 24.52
C SER A 969 -25.41 -24.46 25.09
N VAL A 970 -26.01 -23.57 24.28
CA VAL A 970 -26.51 -22.26 24.70
C VAL A 970 -27.53 -22.41 25.83
N LEU A 971 -28.58 -23.22 25.65
CA LEU A 971 -29.61 -23.41 26.68
C LEU A 971 -29.04 -23.98 27.98
N LYS A 972 -28.05 -24.88 27.88
CA LYS A 972 -27.35 -25.46 29.04
C LYS A 972 -26.59 -24.38 29.82
N LEU A 973 -25.77 -23.58 29.13
CA LEU A 973 -24.92 -22.55 29.74
C LEU A 973 -25.72 -21.33 30.25
N VAL A 974 -26.90 -21.06 29.71
CA VAL A 974 -27.82 -20.05 30.27
C VAL A 974 -28.43 -20.53 31.60
N ASN A 975 -28.79 -21.82 31.69
CA ASN A 975 -29.39 -22.39 32.90
C ASN A 975 -28.34 -22.67 34.01
N ASP A 976 -27.15 -23.15 33.65
CA ASP A 976 -26.00 -23.34 34.55
C ASP A 976 -24.70 -22.97 33.82
N GLU A 977 -24.04 -21.91 34.29
CA GLU A 977 -22.78 -21.39 33.73
C GLU A 977 -21.61 -22.39 33.86
N ASN A 978 -21.73 -23.41 34.72
CA ASN A 978 -20.74 -24.47 34.91
C ASN A 978 -21.08 -25.75 34.13
N ALA A 979 -22.13 -25.74 33.31
CA ALA A 979 -22.56 -26.91 32.56
C ALA A 979 -21.47 -27.38 31.58
N LYS A 980 -21.05 -28.65 31.69
CA LYS A 980 -20.07 -29.23 30.77
C LYS A 980 -20.64 -29.31 29.34
N THR A 981 -20.06 -28.52 28.44
CA THR A 981 -20.33 -28.56 26.99
C THR A 981 -19.01 -28.57 26.20
N ASP A 982 -19.08 -28.66 24.87
CA ASP A 982 -17.91 -28.57 23.99
C ASP A 982 -17.33 -27.14 23.86
N TYR A 983 -17.82 -26.18 24.66
CA TYR A 983 -17.44 -24.77 24.66
C TYR A 983 -17.30 -24.25 26.09
N ASP A 984 -16.26 -23.46 26.35
CA ASP A 984 -15.95 -22.90 27.68
C ASP A 984 -16.79 -21.67 28.05
N THR A 985 -17.43 -21.01 27.07
CA THR A 985 -18.28 -19.81 27.31
C THR A 985 -19.61 -19.88 26.57
N LEU A 986 -20.62 -19.18 27.11
CA LEU A 986 -21.91 -18.98 26.46
C LEU A 986 -21.77 -18.28 25.10
N ASP A 987 -20.87 -17.31 25.02
CA ASP A 987 -20.60 -16.51 23.82
C ASP A 987 -20.06 -17.41 22.68
N ASP A 988 -19.16 -18.34 22.98
CA ASP A 988 -18.61 -19.30 22.03
C ASP A 988 -19.64 -20.35 21.62
N ALA A 989 -20.42 -20.87 22.58
CA ALA A 989 -21.53 -21.78 22.33
C ALA A 989 -22.60 -21.16 21.40
N TRP A 990 -22.82 -19.85 21.48
CA TRP A 990 -23.75 -19.10 20.61
C TRP A 990 -23.14 -18.85 19.23
N LYS A 991 -21.86 -18.45 19.16
CA LYS A 991 -21.10 -18.22 17.91
C LYS A 991 -20.85 -19.50 17.12
N ALA A 992 -20.88 -20.68 17.76
CA ALA A 992 -20.78 -21.98 17.09
C ALA A 992 -21.93 -22.25 16.11
N TRP A 993 -23.11 -21.66 16.31
CA TRP A 993 -24.28 -21.77 15.42
C TRP A 993 -24.16 -20.86 14.17
N ASN A 994 -23.00 -20.91 13.51
CA ASN A 994 -22.63 -20.09 12.35
C ASN A 994 -22.83 -20.77 10.98
N LYS A 995 -23.33 -22.01 10.95
CA LYS A 995 -23.47 -22.81 9.72
C LYS A 995 -24.90 -22.82 9.19
N SER A 996 -25.05 -22.60 7.88
CA SER A 996 -26.25 -22.94 7.12
C SER A 996 -25.91 -24.05 6.11
N GLN A 997 -26.77 -25.06 6.01
CA GLN A 997 -26.54 -26.26 5.18
C GLN A 997 -25.15 -26.92 5.39
N GLY A 998 -24.61 -26.86 6.61
CA GLY A 998 -23.29 -27.40 6.96
C GLY A 998 -22.08 -26.53 6.57
N LYS A 999 -22.28 -25.42 5.84
CA LYS A 999 -21.23 -24.44 5.51
C LYS A 999 -21.35 -23.19 6.40
N VAL A 1000 -20.21 -22.62 6.79
CA VAL A 1000 -20.18 -21.35 7.54
C VAL A 1000 -20.80 -20.24 6.69
N ASN A 1001 -21.67 -19.42 7.27
CA ASN A 1001 -22.43 -18.39 6.56
C ASN A 1001 -22.31 -17.03 7.27
N GLN A 1002 -21.85 -16.00 6.55
CA GLN A 1002 -21.60 -14.68 7.13
C GLN A 1002 -22.87 -13.98 7.63
N GLY A 1003 -24.02 -14.16 6.97
CA GLY A 1003 -25.29 -13.62 7.46
C GLY A 1003 -25.72 -14.25 8.78
N VAL A 1004 -25.43 -15.54 8.99
CA VAL A 1004 -25.67 -16.23 10.26
C VAL A 1004 -24.67 -15.76 11.33
N ILE A 1005 -23.39 -15.59 11.00
CA ILE A 1005 -22.39 -15.01 11.93
C ILE A 1005 -22.84 -13.63 12.42
N ASN A 1006 -23.21 -12.74 11.50
CA ASN A 1006 -23.66 -11.41 11.85
C ASN A 1006 -24.95 -11.42 12.69
N ARG A 1007 -25.86 -12.37 12.41
CA ARG A 1007 -27.06 -12.59 13.23
C ARG A 1007 -26.71 -13.02 14.66
N ARG A 1008 -25.75 -13.94 14.87
CA ARG A 1008 -25.30 -14.33 16.22
C ARG A 1008 -24.67 -13.15 16.97
N ALA A 1009 -23.93 -12.28 16.28
CA ALA A 1009 -23.39 -11.07 16.89
C ALA A 1009 -24.50 -10.09 17.35
N ALA A 1010 -25.54 -9.89 16.54
CA ALA A 1010 -26.70 -9.08 16.91
C ALA A 1010 -27.50 -9.72 18.08
N GLU A 1011 -27.80 -11.01 18.01
CA GLU A 1011 -28.49 -11.76 19.07
C GLU A 1011 -27.73 -11.69 20.41
N LEU A 1012 -26.40 -11.87 20.40
CA LEU A 1012 -25.56 -11.70 21.59
C LEU A 1012 -25.53 -10.26 22.11
N LYS A 1013 -25.56 -9.25 21.23
CA LYS A 1013 -25.64 -7.85 21.65
C LYS A 1013 -26.96 -7.54 22.38
N ILE A 1014 -28.07 -8.12 21.93
CA ILE A 1014 -29.35 -8.03 22.64
C ILE A 1014 -29.24 -8.77 23.99
N TYR A 1015 -28.67 -9.98 24.02
CA TYR A 1015 -28.56 -10.80 25.23
C TYR A 1015 -27.68 -10.15 26.31
N ASN A 1016 -26.50 -9.64 25.94
CA ASN A 1016 -25.49 -9.07 26.84
C ASN A 1016 -25.70 -7.58 27.15
N GLU A 1017 -26.06 -6.75 26.15
CA GLU A 1017 -26.12 -5.29 26.26
C GLU A 1017 -27.56 -4.71 26.22
N GLY A 1018 -28.54 -5.50 25.78
CA GLY A 1018 -29.92 -5.02 25.56
C GLY A 1018 -30.10 -4.16 24.31
N VAL A 1019 -29.15 -4.18 23.37
CA VAL A 1019 -29.15 -3.30 22.20
C VAL A 1019 -29.75 -3.98 20.97
N TYR A 1020 -30.95 -3.55 20.59
CA TYR A 1020 -31.72 -4.06 19.46
C TYR A 1020 -31.32 -3.40 18.13
N GLU A 1021 -30.16 -3.79 17.59
CA GLU A 1021 -29.63 -3.29 16.31
C GLU A 1021 -29.46 -4.41 15.27
N ARG A 1022 -29.67 -4.07 13.99
CA ARG A 1022 -29.31 -4.93 12.85
C ARG A 1022 -27.84 -4.68 12.47
N TRP A 1023 -27.18 -5.74 12.01
CA TRP A 1023 -25.87 -5.71 11.36
C TRP A 1023 -25.87 -5.12 9.94
#